data_AF-A0A841EF66-F1
#
_entry.id   AF-A0A841EF66-F1
#
_cell.length_a   1.000
_cell.length_b   1.000
_cell.length_c   1.000
_cell.angle_alpha   90.00
_cell.angle_beta   90.00
_cell.angle_gamma   90.00
#
_symmetry.space_group_name_H-M   'P 1'
#
loop_
_entity.id
_entity.type
_entity.pdbx_description
1 polymer ?
#
loop_
_entity_poly.entity_id
_entity_poly.type
_entity_poly.pdbx_seq_one_letter_code
_entity_poly.pdbx_strand_id
1 'polypeptide(L)'
;METPDSGPQTAQGDGAAGLTLADFPEATYERWRELVAGVLKKTGAEVDPDDPAPEEALATDTYDGIRLRPLYTDGDTPDPGYPGLAPFTRGGRPHGGVTDGWEVRQQHRDPRPDRTRQAVLADAENGVGALWLVCGGSGVPVAAIGEVLADVHLDFCPVTLEPGTDYAAAARELVRAWTDRGLPASSVSGGLGIDPLSTAARTGEPAEVGQAAHTAAAFAERHPRLRLVTADATPYHEAGGSDAQELGAAVAAGVAYLRALTGEGLEPAEAARRLEFRFAATADQFATIAKLRAARAMWDRVLEACGLDAADRPPMYQHAATSAAMATRRDAHVNMVRTTLACFAAGAAGADAVTVLPFDSALGLPDGFARRIARNTHALLAEESHLTRVVDPAGGSYYVERRTADLYGAGWAFFQELEAAGGMAEALAGGLVAERIEEVWLRRRDAVAHRRDPITGVSEFPDLDEAPIERDPHPDAAQPPAAGGAALPRRRYAQEFERLRDRSDAHLAATGARPRAYLATLGPVAGHTARAAFAGNLLRSGGIETVGADSTGGADEAAAGFRGSGARIACLCGDDSRYTEHAAAAAAALKEAGAERVLLAGRPEAAPAEAPVDAFCFAGCDAPELLADLHDALGVAE
;
A
#
# COMPACT_ATOMS: atom_id res chain seq x y z
N MET A 1 33.84 11.81 -72.25
CA MET A 1 33.84 12.73 -71.10
C MET A 1 33.36 11.90 -69.93
N GLU A 2 34.34 11.36 -69.21
CA GLU A 2 34.20 10.29 -68.22
C GLU A 2 33.55 10.80 -66.93
N THR A 3 32.65 9.99 -66.38
CA THR A 3 32.08 10.11 -65.04
C THR A 3 33.14 9.86 -63.97
N PRO A 4 33.29 10.71 -62.94
CA PRO A 4 34.09 10.38 -61.78
C PRO A 4 33.26 9.53 -60.81
N ASP A 5 33.82 8.36 -60.53
CA ASP A 5 33.50 7.43 -59.46
C ASP A 5 33.67 8.12 -58.09
N SER A 6 32.65 8.10 -57.24
CA SER A 6 32.72 8.56 -55.85
C SER A 6 32.16 7.47 -54.95
N GLY A 7 33.06 6.58 -54.53
CA GLY A 7 32.77 5.57 -53.53
C GLY A 7 32.35 6.17 -52.18
N PRO A 8 31.72 5.37 -51.31
CA PRO A 8 31.25 5.82 -50.01
C PRO A 8 32.44 6.17 -49.11
N GLN A 9 32.59 7.45 -48.79
CA GLN A 9 33.44 7.88 -47.68
C GLN A 9 32.79 7.44 -46.38
N THR A 10 33.28 6.33 -45.81
CA THR A 10 33.08 6.01 -44.41
C THR A 10 33.67 7.14 -43.58
N ALA A 11 32.81 7.98 -43.02
CA ALA A 11 33.18 8.91 -41.97
C ALA A 11 33.61 8.06 -40.75
N GLN A 12 34.90 7.80 -40.64
CA GLN A 12 35.53 7.41 -39.38
C GLN A 12 35.33 8.59 -38.42
N GLY A 13 34.32 8.47 -37.56
CA GLY A 13 34.20 9.31 -36.38
C GLY A 13 35.27 8.93 -35.36
N ASP A 14 36.51 9.35 -35.61
CA ASP A 14 37.54 9.49 -34.57
C ASP A 14 37.12 10.66 -33.67
N GLY A 15 36.54 10.37 -32.51
CA GLY A 15 36.14 11.43 -31.57
C GLY A 15 35.27 11.08 -30.36
N ALA A 16 35.09 9.79 -30.02
CA ALA A 16 34.44 9.41 -28.75
C ALA A 16 34.98 8.08 -28.17
N ALA A 17 36.25 7.76 -28.42
CA ALA A 17 36.91 6.62 -27.79
C ALA A 17 37.76 7.11 -26.61
N GLY A 18 37.41 6.70 -25.39
CA GLY A 18 38.37 6.71 -24.28
C GLY A 18 37.92 7.25 -22.93
N LEU A 19 36.63 7.30 -22.59
CA LEU A 19 36.25 7.34 -21.18
C LEU A 19 36.43 5.93 -20.60
N THR A 20 37.58 5.69 -19.95
CA THR A 20 37.88 4.40 -19.33
C THR A 20 37.95 4.56 -17.82
N LEU A 21 37.40 3.60 -17.08
CA LEU A 21 37.59 3.50 -15.63
C LEU A 21 38.92 2.83 -15.26
N ALA A 22 39.77 2.53 -16.25
CA ALA A 22 41.03 1.81 -16.06
C ALA A 22 42.08 2.58 -15.24
N ASP A 23 41.89 3.89 -15.06
CA ASP A 23 42.72 4.73 -14.19
C ASP A 23 42.40 4.54 -12.68
N PHE A 24 41.32 3.83 -12.35
CA PHE A 24 40.98 3.44 -10.99
C PHE A 24 41.39 1.99 -10.73
N PRO A 25 41.84 1.65 -9.51
CA PRO A 25 41.99 0.25 -9.13
C PRO A 25 40.66 -0.47 -9.25
N GLU A 26 40.69 -1.75 -9.65
CA GLU A 26 39.51 -2.59 -9.72
C GLU A 26 38.81 -2.63 -8.36
N ALA A 27 37.53 -2.24 -8.34
CA ALA A 27 36.72 -2.32 -7.14
C ALA A 27 36.26 -3.77 -6.94
N THR A 28 36.51 -4.32 -5.75
CA THR A 28 36.06 -5.68 -5.40
C THR A 28 34.98 -5.63 -4.33
N TYR A 29 34.18 -6.69 -4.26
CA TYR A 29 33.13 -6.83 -3.26
C TYR A 29 33.72 -6.88 -1.84
N GLU A 30 34.89 -7.51 -1.67
CA GLU A 30 35.63 -7.56 -0.41
C GLU A 30 36.05 -6.16 0.05
N ARG A 31 36.55 -5.33 -0.88
CA ARG A 31 36.94 -3.96 -0.54
C ARG A 31 35.73 -3.11 -0.13
N TRP A 32 34.58 -3.32 -0.76
CA TRP A 32 33.33 -2.68 -0.34
C TRP A 32 32.90 -3.12 1.07
N ARG A 33 33.00 -4.42 1.41
CA ARG A 33 32.72 -4.93 2.77
C ARG A 33 33.59 -4.28 3.84
N GLU A 34 34.89 -4.12 3.58
CA GLU A 34 35.80 -3.42 4.51
C GLU A 34 35.33 -1.99 4.79
N LEU A 35 34.83 -1.29 3.78
CA LEU A 35 34.29 0.06 3.93
C LEU A 35 32.99 0.06 4.75
N VAL A 36 32.10 -0.91 4.52
CA VAL A 36 30.87 -1.10 5.31
C VAL A 36 31.20 -1.32 6.78
N ALA A 37 32.10 -2.24 7.09
CA ALA A 37 32.55 -2.49 8.47
C ALA A 37 33.14 -1.21 9.11
N GLY A 38 33.94 -0.46 8.35
CA GLY A 38 34.51 0.81 8.80
C GLY A 38 33.46 1.89 9.12
N VAL A 39 32.33 1.91 8.40
CA VAL A 39 31.20 2.81 8.68
C VAL A 39 30.41 2.33 9.90
N LEU A 40 30.04 1.05 9.95
CA LEU A 40 29.26 0.48 11.05
C LEU A 40 29.96 0.68 12.41
N LYS A 41 31.29 0.50 12.45
CA LYS A 41 32.10 0.77 13.64
C LYS A 41 31.98 2.21 14.17
N LYS A 42 31.79 3.20 13.28
CA LYS A 42 31.61 4.60 13.68
C LYS A 42 30.20 4.89 14.21
N THR A 43 29.22 4.08 13.83
CA THR A 43 27.82 4.24 14.26
C THR A 43 27.55 3.64 15.65
N GLY A 44 28.52 2.93 16.23
CA GLY A 44 28.36 2.26 17.52
C GLY A 44 27.62 0.93 17.45
N ALA A 45 27.36 0.41 16.25
CA ALA A 45 26.83 -0.94 16.06
C ALA A 45 27.87 -1.98 16.52
N GLU A 46 27.43 -2.97 17.30
CA GLU A 46 28.24 -4.15 17.65
C GLU A 46 28.42 -5.03 16.42
N VAL A 47 29.40 -4.70 15.59
CA VAL A 47 29.81 -5.52 14.45
C VAL A 47 31.16 -6.13 14.81
N ASP A 48 31.23 -7.46 14.80
CA ASP A 48 32.48 -8.18 14.97
C ASP A 48 33.45 -7.71 13.87
N PRO A 49 34.64 -7.18 14.22
CA PRO A 49 35.65 -6.77 13.24
C PRO A 49 36.06 -7.88 12.28
N ASP A 50 35.89 -9.15 12.69
CA ASP A 50 36.20 -10.34 11.91
C ASP A 50 34.94 -10.96 11.25
N ASP A 51 33.79 -10.28 11.29
CA ASP A 51 32.56 -10.73 10.60
C ASP A 51 32.82 -10.87 9.09
N PRO A 52 32.64 -12.06 8.49
CA PRO A 52 32.82 -12.24 7.06
C PRO A 52 31.74 -11.55 6.20
N ALA A 53 30.63 -11.09 6.80
CA ALA A 53 29.50 -10.45 6.13
C ALA A 53 28.92 -9.27 6.92
N PRO A 54 29.72 -8.20 7.20
CA PRO A 54 29.29 -7.06 8.02
C PRO A 54 28.07 -6.33 7.43
N GLU A 55 27.84 -6.45 6.12
CA GLU A 55 26.68 -5.89 5.45
C GLU A 55 25.33 -6.51 5.87
N GLU A 56 25.33 -7.69 6.49
CA GLU A 56 24.09 -8.32 6.99
C GLU A 56 23.44 -7.51 8.12
N ALA A 57 24.20 -6.71 8.85
CA ALA A 57 23.64 -5.77 9.83
C ALA A 57 22.75 -4.68 9.19
N LEU A 58 22.88 -4.44 7.89
CA LEU A 58 22.09 -3.47 7.12
C LEU A 58 20.92 -4.12 6.37
N ALA A 59 20.87 -5.45 6.33
CA ALA A 59 19.82 -6.17 5.63
C ALA A 59 18.53 -6.20 6.47
N THR A 60 17.39 -6.17 5.78
CA THR A 60 16.06 -6.11 6.38
C THR A 60 15.20 -7.24 5.85
N ASP A 61 14.27 -7.75 6.66
CA ASP A 61 13.36 -8.81 6.26
C ASP A 61 11.98 -8.25 5.97
N THR A 62 11.39 -8.65 4.83
CA THR A 62 10.01 -8.27 4.52
C THR A 62 9.02 -9.20 5.19
N TYR A 63 7.74 -8.81 5.18
CA TYR A 63 6.67 -9.64 5.73
C TYR A 63 6.54 -11.00 5.05
N ASP A 64 7.01 -11.14 3.81
CA ASP A 64 7.08 -12.39 3.05
C ASP A 64 8.24 -13.31 3.48
N GLY A 65 9.08 -12.89 4.43
CA GLY A 65 10.30 -13.62 4.81
C GLY A 65 11.43 -13.48 3.78
N ILE A 66 11.38 -12.47 2.91
CA ILE A 66 12.42 -12.20 1.91
C ILE A 66 13.45 -11.25 2.51
N ARG A 67 14.71 -11.67 2.50
CA ARG A 67 15.87 -10.88 2.96
C ARG A 67 16.28 -9.83 1.90
N LEU A 68 16.15 -8.56 2.24
CA LEU A 68 16.63 -7.43 1.44
C LEU A 68 18.07 -7.10 1.80
N ARG A 69 18.98 -7.29 0.85
CA ARG A 69 20.40 -6.94 1.01
C ARG A 69 20.65 -5.48 0.67
N PRO A 70 21.66 -4.83 1.28
CA PRO A 70 22.00 -3.44 0.96
C PRO A 70 22.62 -3.26 -0.44
N LEU A 71 23.06 -4.34 -1.08
CA LEU A 71 23.65 -4.31 -2.43
C LEU A 71 23.27 -5.58 -3.21
N TYR A 72 22.91 -5.39 -4.49
CA TYR A 72 22.65 -6.44 -5.47
C TYR A 72 23.59 -6.25 -6.66
N THR A 73 24.05 -7.35 -7.26
CA THR A 73 25.03 -7.33 -8.36
C THR A 73 24.55 -8.11 -9.58
N ASP A 74 25.38 -8.19 -10.62
CA ASP A 74 25.08 -8.94 -11.85
C ASP A 74 24.64 -10.40 -11.62
N GLY A 75 25.19 -11.09 -10.62
CA GLY A 75 24.79 -12.43 -10.20
C GLY A 75 23.34 -12.56 -9.69
N ASP A 76 22.64 -11.45 -9.49
CA ASP A 76 21.25 -11.40 -9.02
C ASP A 76 20.22 -11.22 -10.13
N THR A 77 20.64 -11.28 -11.39
CA THR A 77 19.83 -10.88 -12.54
C THR A 77 19.39 -12.13 -13.34
N PRO A 78 18.28 -12.81 -12.98
CA PRO A 78 17.67 -13.76 -13.90
C PRO A 78 17.27 -13.03 -15.20
N ASP A 79 17.34 -13.71 -16.34
CA ASP A 79 16.92 -13.15 -17.63
C ASP A 79 15.39 -12.91 -17.62
N PRO A 80 14.93 -11.65 -17.69
CA PRO A 80 13.50 -11.34 -17.67
C PRO A 80 12.82 -11.55 -19.03
N GLY A 81 13.57 -11.87 -20.09
CA GLY A 81 13.07 -12.02 -21.45
C GLY A 81 12.71 -10.70 -22.11
N TYR A 82 11.74 -10.74 -23.04
CA TYR A 82 11.31 -9.58 -23.84
C TYR A 82 9.85 -9.23 -23.55
N PRO A 83 9.47 -7.93 -23.61
CA PRO A 83 8.07 -7.54 -23.49
C PRO A 83 7.22 -8.15 -24.61
N GLY A 84 5.99 -8.56 -24.26
CA GLY A 84 5.06 -9.18 -25.19
C GLY A 84 5.34 -10.64 -25.52
N LEU A 85 6.35 -11.26 -24.90
CA LEU A 85 6.65 -12.68 -25.04
C LEU A 85 6.63 -13.35 -23.65
N ALA A 86 6.25 -14.62 -23.60
CA ALA A 86 6.34 -15.43 -22.39
C ALA A 86 7.76 -15.37 -21.79
N PRO A 87 7.91 -15.23 -20.45
CA PRO A 87 6.87 -15.31 -19.42
C PRO A 87 6.14 -13.98 -19.12
N PHE A 88 6.21 -12.99 -20.01
CA PHE A 88 5.56 -11.68 -19.91
C PHE A 88 5.99 -10.84 -18.70
N THR A 89 7.11 -11.18 -18.05
CA THR A 89 7.66 -10.43 -16.90
C THR A 89 7.79 -8.94 -17.21
N ARG A 90 8.30 -8.60 -18.41
CA ARG A 90 8.50 -7.22 -18.87
C ARG A 90 7.25 -6.53 -19.43
N GLY A 91 6.09 -7.18 -19.37
CA GLY A 91 4.81 -6.65 -19.83
C GLY A 91 4.16 -7.51 -20.92
N GLY A 92 2.83 -7.43 -21.00
CA GLY A 92 2.02 -8.26 -21.91
C GLY A 92 2.02 -7.83 -23.37
N ARG A 93 2.46 -6.60 -23.69
CA ARG A 93 2.47 -6.05 -25.06
C ARG A 93 3.91 -5.72 -25.49
N PRO A 94 4.31 -6.01 -26.73
CA PRO A 94 5.66 -5.70 -27.20
C PRO A 94 6.04 -4.21 -27.08
N HIS A 95 5.08 -3.30 -27.32
CA HIS A 95 5.27 -1.86 -27.18
C HIS A 95 4.90 -1.32 -25.78
N GLY A 96 4.53 -2.20 -24.83
CA GLY A 96 4.03 -1.81 -23.51
C GLY A 96 2.96 -0.71 -23.56
N GLY A 97 3.10 0.30 -22.70
CA GLY A 97 2.28 1.52 -22.69
C GLY A 97 2.89 2.70 -23.43
N VAL A 98 3.86 2.50 -24.33
CA VAL A 98 4.63 3.62 -24.95
C VAL A 98 3.78 4.53 -25.82
N THR A 99 2.80 3.96 -26.51
CA THR A 99 1.90 4.70 -27.41
C THR A 99 0.71 5.29 -26.66
N ASP A 100 0.05 4.46 -25.85
CA ASP A 100 -1.29 4.75 -25.33
C ASP A 100 -1.32 4.93 -23.81
N GLY A 101 -0.18 4.77 -23.13
CA GLY A 101 -0.11 4.72 -21.68
C GLY A 101 -0.80 3.49 -21.09
N TRP A 102 -1.23 3.62 -19.83
CA TRP A 102 -2.15 2.70 -19.18
C TRP A 102 -3.56 3.30 -19.16
N GLU A 103 -4.57 2.46 -18.98
CA GLU A 103 -5.95 2.89 -18.81
C GLU A 103 -6.10 3.64 -17.47
N VAL A 104 -6.34 4.95 -17.54
CA VAL A 104 -6.67 5.77 -16.36
C VAL A 104 -8.09 5.43 -15.94
N ARG A 105 -8.22 4.63 -14.88
CA ARG A 105 -9.51 4.11 -14.41
C ARG A 105 -9.92 4.80 -13.13
N GLN A 106 -11.06 5.48 -13.13
CA GLN A 106 -11.56 6.20 -11.96
C GLN A 106 -12.65 5.40 -11.25
N GLN A 107 -12.51 5.23 -9.93
CA GLN A 107 -13.53 4.59 -9.11
C GLN A 107 -14.67 5.55 -8.74
N HIS A 108 -15.91 5.07 -8.86
CA HIS A 108 -17.11 5.75 -8.37
C HIS A 108 -17.96 4.81 -7.52
N ARG A 109 -18.33 5.28 -6.33
CA ARG A 109 -19.09 4.49 -5.33
C ARG A 109 -20.18 5.26 -4.60
N ASP A 110 -20.43 6.52 -4.95
CA ASP A 110 -21.48 7.30 -4.28
C ASP A 110 -22.86 6.68 -4.62
N PRO A 111 -23.69 6.34 -3.62
CA PRO A 111 -24.97 5.68 -3.85
C PRO A 111 -26.03 6.60 -4.45
N ARG A 112 -25.78 7.92 -4.54
CA ARG A 112 -26.73 8.91 -5.06
C ARG A 112 -26.57 9.06 -6.58
N PRO A 113 -27.51 8.57 -7.41
CA PRO A 113 -27.34 8.50 -8.86
C PRO A 113 -27.00 9.85 -9.51
N ASP A 114 -27.70 10.92 -9.15
CA ASP A 114 -27.46 12.26 -9.71
C ASP A 114 -26.03 12.75 -9.47
N ARG A 115 -25.51 12.56 -8.26
CA ARG A 115 -24.13 12.98 -7.90
C ARG A 115 -23.11 12.13 -8.64
N THR A 116 -23.36 10.83 -8.74
CA THR A 116 -22.46 9.91 -9.43
C THR A 116 -22.45 10.16 -10.94
N ARG A 117 -23.61 10.41 -11.55
CA ARG A 117 -23.74 10.79 -12.98
C ARG A 117 -22.90 12.02 -13.30
N GLN A 118 -23.04 13.09 -12.49
CA GLN A 118 -22.26 14.32 -12.65
C GLN A 118 -20.76 14.07 -12.47
N ALA A 119 -20.38 13.28 -11.46
CA ALA A 119 -18.98 12.95 -11.20
C ALA A 119 -18.35 12.15 -12.34
N VAL A 120 -19.04 11.11 -12.80
CA VAL A 120 -18.61 10.24 -13.90
C VAL A 120 -18.42 11.04 -15.19
N LEU A 121 -19.38 11.90 -15.55
CA LEU A 121 -19.24 12.77 -16.72
C LEU A 121 -18.05 13.72 -16.59
N ALA A 122 -17.95 14.41 -15.45
CA ALA A 122 -16.85 15.34 -15.21
C ALA A 122 -15.48 14.67 -15.27
N ASP A 123 -15.36 13.44 -14.75
CA ASP A 123 -14.10 12.71 -14.79
C ASP A 123 -13.77 12.22 -16.22
N ALA A 124 -14.76 11.71 -16.96
CA ALA A 124 -14.60 11.31 -18.37
C ALA A 124 -14.21 12.48 -19.29
N GLU A 125 -14.74 13.69 -19.07
CA GLU A 125 -14.38 14.90 -19.82
C GLU A 125 -12.98 15.44 -19.48
N ASN A 126 -12.33 14.94 -18.42
CA ASN A 126 -11.08 15.49 -17.88
C ASN A 126 -9.97 14.44 -17.76
N GLY A 127 -9.86 13.54 -18.74
CA GLY A 127 -8.71 12.65 -18.93
C GLY A 127 -8.87 11.24 -18.36
N VAL A 128 -10.03 10.88 -17.81
CA VAL A 128 -10.32 9.49 -17.42
C VAL A 128 -10.67 8.68 -18.66
N GLY A 129 -9.94 7.58 -18.87
CA GLY A 129 -10.11 6.68 -20.01
C GLY A 129 -11.09 5.53 -19.75
N ALA A 130 -11.34 5.19 -18.49
CA ALA A 130 -12.27 4.13 -18.11
C ALA A 130 -12.87 4.33 -16.71
N LEU A 131 -13.99 3.64 -16.45
CA LEU A 131 -14.74 3.77 -15.21
C LEU A 131 -14.73 2.45 -14.43
N TRP A 132 -14.59 2.56 -13.12
CA TRP A 132 -14.83 1.47 -12.17
C TRP A 132 -16.02 1.83 -11.28
N LEU A 133 -17.14 1.15 -11.46
CA LEU A 133 -18.36 1.39 -10.69
C LEU A 133 -18.51 0.34 -9.59
N VAL A 134 -18.43 0.77 -8.34
CA VAL A 134 -18.84 -0.06 -7.19
C VAL A 134 -20.35 -0.01 -7.10
N CYS A 135 -21.00 -1.16 -7.30
CA CYS A 135 -22.45 -1.27 -7.45
C CYS A 135 -23.04 -2.25 -6.45
N GLY A 136 -24.32 -2.06 -6.11
CA GLY A 136 -25.00 -2.87 -5.11
C GLY A 136 -24.57 -2.54 -3.69
N GLY A 137 -25.29 -3.06 -2.69
CA GLY A 137 -25.01 -2.79 -1.28
C GLY A 137 -24.91 -1.29 -0.95
N SER A 138 -23.70 -0.83 -0.61
CA SER A 138 -23.35 0.56 -0.25
C SER A 138 -22.92 1.45 -1.43
N GLY A 139 -22.82 0.90 -2.64
CA GLY A 139 -22.39 1.60 -3.85
C GLY A 139 -23.54 2.15 -4.69
N VAL A 140 -23.28 2.33 -5.98
CA VAL A 140 -24.28 2.75 -6.97
C VAL A 140 -25.43 1.73 -7.03
N PRO A 141 -26.69 2.14 -6.89
CA PRO A 141 -27.82 1.22 -7.02
C PRO A 141 -27.79 0.54 -8.39
N VAL A 142 -27.93 -0.79 -8.41
CA VAL A 142 -27.85 -1.59 -9.65
C VAL A 142 -28.81 -1.08 -10.73
N ALA A 143 -30.04 -0.75 -10.33
CA ALA A 143 -31.07 -0.21 -11.24
C ALA A 143 -30.72 1.18 -11.81
N ALA A 144 -29.78 1.90 -11.20
CA ALA A 144 -29.36 3.24 -11.62
C ALA A 144 -28.10 3.23 -12.51
N ILE A 145 -27.51 2.07 -12.82
CA ILE A 145 -26.29 1.98 -13.68
C ILE A 145 -26.51 2.70 -15.02
N GLY A 146 -27.64 2.46 -15.69
CA GLY A 146 -27.95 3.09 -16.96
C GLY A 146 -28.11 4.62 -16.87
N GLU A 147 -28.66 5.11 -15.76
CA GLU A 147 -28.85 6.54 -15.45
C GLU A 147 -27.51 7.23 -15.16
N VAL A 148 -26.67 6.63 -14.34
CA VAL A 148 -25.34 7.15 -13.99
C VAL A 148 -24.44 7.27 -15.23
N LEU A 149 -24.58 6.34 -16.17
CA LEU A 149 -23.82 6.31 -17.41
C LEU A 149 -24.49 7.10 -18.56
N ALA A 150 -25.64 7.75 -18.32
CA ALA A 150 -26.46 8.40 -19.35
C ALA A 150 -25.66 9.31 -20.30
N ASP A 151 -24.73 10.09 -19.76
CA ASP A 151 -23.98 11.12 -20.50
C ASP A 151 -22.59 10.65 -20.97
N VAL A 152 -22.24 9.38 -20.73
CA VAL A 152 -20.92 8.83 -21.08
C VAL A 152 -20.96 8.19 -22.47
N HIS A 153 -19.94 8.46 -23.27
CA HIS A 153 -19.67 7.76 -24.52
C HIS A 153 -19.07 6.36 -24.26
N LEU A 154 -19.94 5.38 -24.06
CA LEU A 154 -19.59 4.00 -23.68
C LEU A 154 -18.84 3.19 -24.77
N ASP A 155 -18.76 3.73 -25.99
CA ASP A 155 -17.93 3.21 -27.08
C ASP A 155 -16.45 3.59 -26.96
N PHE A 156 -16.13 4.66 -26.22
CA PHE A 156 -14.76 5.13 -25.95
C PHE A 156 -14.33 4.94 -24.49
N CYS A 157 -15.27 4.85 -23.56
CA CYS A 157 -14.99 4.74 -22.13
C CYS A 157 -15.47 3.38 -21.59
N PRO A 158 -14.56 2.38 -21.47
CA PRO A 158 -14.89 1.08 -20.92
C PRO A 158 -15.38 1.20 -19.47
N VAL A 159 -16.35 0.37 -19.10
CA VAL A 159 -16.88 0.32 -17.73
C VAL A 159 -16.60 -1.04 -17.13
N THR A 160 -15.98 -1.04 -15.96
CA THR A 160 -15.77 -2.23 -15.13
C THR A 160 -16.62 -2.12 -13.87
N LEU A 161 -17.43 -3.13 -13.58
CA LEU A 161 -18.25 -3.18 -12.37
C LEU A 161 -17.47 -3.78 -11.21
N GLU A 162 -17.91 -3.49 -9.99
CA GLU A 162 -17.70 -4.29 -8.79
C GLU A 162 -19.08 -4.48 -8.16
N PRO A 163 -19.80 -5.55 -8.54
CA PRO A 163 -21.23 -5.68 -8.25
C PRO A 163 -21.53 -6.50 -6.98
N GLY A 164 -20.50 -7.06 -6.32
CA GLY A 164 -20.67 -7.96 -5.18
C GLY A 164 -21.59 -9.13 -5.51
N THR A 165 -22.54 -9.43 -4.60
CA THR A 165 -23.55 -10.49 -4.77
C THR A 165 -24.59 -10.19 -5.86
N ASP A 166 -24.74 -8.93 -6.29
CA ASP A 166 -25.71 -8.50 -7.29
C ASP A 166 -25.21 -8.65 -8.74
N TYR A 167 -24.11 -9.38 -8.95
CA TYR A 167 -23.40 -9.51 -10.23
C TYR A 167 -24.30 -9.83 -11.43
N ALA A 168 -25.28 -10.72 -11.26
CA ALA A 168 -26.18 -11.10 -12.35
C ALA A 168 -27.10 -9.95 -12.78
N ALA A 169 -27.60 -9.16 -11.83
CA ALA A 169 -28.45 -8.01 -12.11
C ALA A 169 -27.63 -6.85 -12.68
N ALA A 170 -26.47 -6.56 -12.09
CA ALA A 170 -25.58 -5.50 -12.55
C ALA A 170 -25.06 -5.74 -13.98
N ALA A 171 -24.69 -6.97 -14.32
CA ALA A 171 -24.30 -7.34 -15.68
C ALA A 171 -25.41 -7.07 -16.71
N ARG A 172 -26.67 -7.39 -16.37
CA ARG A 172 -27.82 -7.10 -17.24
C ARG A 172 -28.04 -5.60 -17.43
N GLU A 173 -27.91 -4.81 -16.38
CA GLU A 173 -28.09 -3.35 -16.46
C GLU A 173 -26.99 -2.67 -17.30
N LEU A 174 -25.74 -3.12 -17.19
CA LEU A 174 -24.67 -2.63 -18.06
C LEU A 174 -24.90 -3.00 -19.53
N VAL A 175 -25.31 -4.24 -19.81
CA VAL A 175 -25.63 -4.68 -21.18
C VAL A 175 -26.85 -3.94 -21.75
N ARG A 176 -27.86 -3.67 -20.92
CA ARG A 176 -29.00 -2.80 -21.29
C ARG A 176 -28.52 -1.41 -21.66
N ALA A 177 -27.64 -0.81 -20.85
CA ALA A 177 -27.09 0.51 -21.14
C ALA A 177 -26.41 0.59 -22.52
N TRP A 178 -25.69 -0.46 -22.94
CA TRP A 178 -25.14 -0.54 -24.30
C TRP A 178 -26.20 -0.74 -25.37
N THR A 179 -27.15 -1.65 -25.13
CA THR A 179 -28.18 -2.03 -26.10
C THR A 179 -29.13 -0.87 -26.39
N ASP A 180 -29.55 -0.13 -25.36
CA ASP A 180 -30.45 1.04 -25.48
C ASP A 180 -29.81 2.18 -26.27
N ARG A 181 -28.47 2.23 -26.32
CA ARG A 181 -27.68 3.17 -27.13
C ARG A 181 -27.36 2.64 -28.54
N GLY A 182 -27.81 1.44 -28.87
CA GLY A 182 -27.54 0.81 -30.17
C GLY A 182 -26.08 0.44 -30.40
N LEU A 183 -25.27 0.27 -29.34
CA LEU A 183 -23.87 -0.10 -29.47
C LEU A 183 -23.75 -1.59 -29.88
N PRO A 184 -22.96 -1.91 -30.92
CA PRO A 184 -22.73 -3.31 -31.31
C PRO A 184 -22.14 -4.12 -30.16
N ALA A 185 -22.53 -5.39 -30.03
CA ALA A 185 -22.02 -6.24 -28.95
C ALA A 185 -20.50 -6.55 -29.07
N SER A 186 -19.98 -6.59 -30.30
CA SER A 186 -18.53 -6.61 -30.61
C SER A 186 -17.82 -5.28 -30.36
N SER A 187 -18.63 -4.22 -30.26
CA SER A 187 -18.42 -2.80 -29.96
C SER A 187 -18.01 -2.39 -28.55
N VAL A 188 -18.30 -3.23 -27.57
CA VAL A 188 -18.21 -2.85 -26.16
C VAL A 188 -17.02 -3.53 -25.50
N SER A 189 -16.43 -2.88 -24.51
CA SER A 189 -15.32 -3.37 -23.70
C SER A 189 -15.52 -2.95 -22.24
N GLY A 190 -14.70 -3.50 -21.35
CA GLY A 190 -14.81 -3.29 -19.90
C GLY A 190 -14.84 -4.61 -19.17
N GLY A 191 -15.52 -4.64 -18.02
CA GLY A 191 -15.59 -5.82 -17.16
C GLY A 191 -16.91 -5.95 -16.41
N LEU A 192 -17.42 -7.18 -16.32
CA LEU A 192 -18.60 -7.48 -15.49
C LEU A 192 -18.26 -7.55 -13.99
N GLY A 193 -16.98 -7.66 -13.63
CA GLY A 193 -16.52 -7.64 -12.24
C GLY A 193 -16.99 -8.81 -11.39
N ILE A 194 -17.41 -9.91 -12.02
CA ILE A 194 -17.96 -11.06 -11.30
C ILE A 194 -16.83 -11.70 -10.48
N ASP A 195 -16.96 -11.65 -9.15
CA ASP A 195 -15.95 -12.14 -8.22
C ASP A 195 -16.61 -12.69 -6.92
N PRO A 196 -17.15 -13.92 -6.95
CA PRO A 196 -17.70 -14.56 -5.76
C PRO A 196 -16.63 -14.86 -4.69
N LEU A 197 -15.36 -15.05 -5.07
CA LEU A 197 -14.29 -15.36 -4.10
C LEU A 197 -13.94 -14.15 -3.24
N SER A 198 -13.82 -12.97 -3.82
CA SER A 198 -13.62 -11.73 -3.05
C SER A 198 -14.84 -11.38 -2.20
N THR A 199 -16.04 -11.66 -2.71
CA THR A 199 -17.27 -11.51 -1.92
C THR A 199 -17.26 -12.43 -0.72
N ALA A 200 -16.92 -13.71 -0.91
CA ALA A 200 -16.74 -14.69 0.17
C ALA A 200 -15.65 -14.26 1.16
N ALA A 201 -14.51 -13.77 0.67
CA ALA A 201 -13.43 -13.26 1.51
C ALA A 201 -13.90 -12.10 2.40
N ARG A 202 -14.80 -11.23 1.93
CA ARG A 202 -15.33 -10.09 2.71
C ARG A 202 -16.46 -10.45 3.66
N THR A 203 -17.28 -11.42 3.31
CA THR A 203 -18.52 -11.73 4.03
C THR A 203 -18.39 -12.96 4.92
N GLY A 204 -17.43 -13.84 4.62
CA GLY A 204 -17.32 -15.18 5.20
C GLY A 204 -18.36 -16.17 4.65
N GLU A 205 -19.19 -15.75 3.68
CA GLU A 205 -20.16 -16.63 3.03
C GLU A 205 -19.46 -17.54 2.00
N PRO A 206 -19.96 -18.76 1.76
CA PRO A 206 -19.39 -19.65 0.75
C PRO A 206 -19.39 -19.05 -0.65
N ALA A 207 -18.32 -19.29 -1.42
CA ALA A 207 -18.20 -18.82 -2.79
C ALA A 207 -18.89 -19.76 -3.80
N GLU A 208 -19.95 -19.29 -4.45
CA GLU A 208 -20.64 -20.02 -5.53
C GLU A 208 -19.96 -19.83 -6.89
N VAL A 209 -18.71 -20.30 -7.02
CA VAL A 209 -17.87 -20.09 -8.22
C VAL A 209 -18.52 -20.65 -9.49
N GLY A 210 -19.13 -21.83 -9.43
CA GLY A 210 -19.79 -22.45 -10.59
C GLY A 210 -20.98 -21.64 -11.10
N GLN A 211 -21.85 -21.17 -10.20
CA GLN A 211 -23.01 -20.36 -10.58
C GLN A 211 -22.60 -19.00 -11.16
N ALA A 212 -21.56 -18.39 -10.59
CA ALA A 212 -20.99 -17.17 -11.11
C ALA A 212 -20.42 -17.37 -12.53
N ALA A 213 -19.66 -18.45 -12.76
CA ALA A 213 -19.11 -18.78 -14.07
C ALA A 213 -20.19 -19.07 -15.11
N HIS A 214 -21.24 -19.83 -14.75
CA HIS A 214 -22.40 -20.07 -15.62
C HIS A 214 -23.06 -18.76 -16.05
N THR A 215 -23.29 -17.85 -15.09
CA THR A 215 -23.85 -16.52 -15.37
C THR A 215 -22.94 -15.71 -16.29
N ALA A 216 -21.63 -15.75 -16.05
CA ALA A 216 -20.63 -15.04 -16.82
C ALA A 216 -20.51 -15.54 -18.27
N ALA A 217 -20.52 -16.87 -18.46
CA ALA A 217 -20.42 -17.53 -19.75
C ALA A 217 -21.57 -17.13 -20.71
N ALA A 218 -22.77 -16.87 -20.17
CA ALA A 218 -23.92 -16.42 -20.95
C ALA A 218 -23.68 -15.09 -21.71
N PHE A 219 -22.71 -14.28 -21.28
CA PHE A 219 -22.32 -13.03 -21.96
C PHE A 219 -21.14 -13.20 -22.93
N ALA A 220 -20.38 -14.30 -22.83
CA ALA A 220 -19.11 -14.49 -23.52
C ALA A 220 -19.24 -14.50 -25.05
N GLU A 221 -20.25 -15.20 -25.58
CA GLU A 221 -20.47 -15.39 -27.02
C GLU A 221 -20.82 -14.09 -27.74
N ARG A 222 -21.67 -13.25 -27.11
CA ARG A 222 -22.14 -12.00 -27.72
C ARG A 222 -21.16 -10.83 -27.53
N HIS A 223 -20.38 -10.84 -26.45
CA HIS A 223 -19.51 -9.72 -26.07
C HIS A 223 -18.04 -10.16 -26.06
N PRO A 224 -17.37 -10.27 -27.23
CA PRO A 224 -16.04 -10.86 -27.36
C PRO A 224 -14.91 -10.11 -26.63
N ARG A 225 -15.10 -8.83 -26.30
CA ARG A 225 -14.07 -7.98 -25.67
C ARG A 225 -14.31 -7.69 -24.19
N LEU A 226 -15.32 -8.34 -23.61
CA LEU A 226 -15.72 -8.14 -22.23
C LEU A 226 -14.95 -9.06 -21.30
N ARG A 227 -14.35 -8.52 -20.25
CA ARG A 227 -13.83 -9.33 -19.14
C ARG A 227 -15.00 -9.79 -18.29
N LEU A 228 -15.06 -11.08 -18.05
CA LEU A 228 -16.22 -11.72 -17.43
C LEU A 228 -16.08 -11.77 -15.91
N VAL A 229 -14.87 -12.07 -15.44
CA VAL A 229 -14.55 -12.25 -14.02
C VAL A 229 -13.34 -11.41 -13.65
N THR A 230 -13.28 -11.02 -12.38
CA THR A 230 -12.12 -10.34 -11.80
C THR A 230 -11.59 -11.20 -10.67
N ALA A 231 -10.31 -11.53 -10.69
CA ALA A 231 -9.60 -12.06 -9.54
C ALA A 231 -9.07 -10.87 -8.73
N ASP A 232 -9.89 -10.35 -7.81
CA ASP A 232 -9.54 -9.19 -7.00
C ASP A 232 -8.73 -9.60 -5.77
N ALA A 233 -7.47 -9.17 -5.71
CA ALA A 233 -6.57 -9.47 -4.61
C ALA A 233 -6.57 -8.40 -3.51
N THR A 234 -7.25 -7.26 -3.73
CA THR A 234 -7.31 -6.17 -2.77
C THR A 234 -7.93 -6.55 -1.42
N PRO A 235 -8.87 -7.52 -1.30
CA PRO A 235 -9.36 -7.98 0.00
C PRO A 235 -8.29 -8.59 0.91
N TYR A 236 -7.36 -9.34 0.34
CA TYR A 236 -6.28 -9.99 1.10
C TYR A 236 -5.26 -8.95 1.57
N HIS A 237 -4.92 -7.99 0.71
CA HIS A 237 -4.07 -6.85 1.06
C HIS A 237 -4.68 -5.99 2.17
N GLU A 238 -5.95 -5.62 2.05
CA GLU A 238 -6.64 -4.80 3.06
C GLU A 238 -6.83 -5.51 4.40
N ALA A 239 -6.78 -6.84 4.43
CA ALA A 239 -6.81 -7.62 5.66
C ALA A 239 -5.45 -7.69 6.38
N GLY A 240 -4.40 -7.18 5.75
CA GLY A 240 -3.04 -7.15 6.28
C GLY A 240 -2.09 -8.15 5.64
N GLY A 241 -2.50 -8.79 4.53
CA GLY A 241 -1.69 -9.78 3.83
C GLY A 241 -0.39 -9.21 3.25
N SER A 242 0.56 -10.09 2.97
CA SER A 242 1.83 -9.73 2.32
C SER A 242 1.71 -9.69 0.79
N ASP A 243 2.72 -9.16 0.10
CA ASP A 243 2.73 -9.10 -1.37
C ASP A 243 2.71 -10.52 -1.98
N ALA A 244 3.41 -11.48 -1.39
CA ALA A 244 3.38 -12.88 -1.80
C ALA A 244 2.00 -13.53 -1.58
N GLN A 245 1.32 -13.21 -0.47
CA GLN A 245 -0.03 -13.72 -0.21
C GLN A 245 -1.03 -13.18 -1.22
N GLU A 246 -0.92 -11.90 -1.57
CA GLU A 246 -1.73 -11.27 -2.61
C GLU A 246 -1.51 -11.95 -3.97
N LEU A 247 -0.25 -12.23 -4.35
CA LEU A 247 0.08 -12.97 -5.57
C LEU A 247 -0.52 -14.37 -5.59
N GLY A 248 -0.31 -15.15 -4.53
CA GLY A 248 -0.79 -16.52 -4.46
C GLY A 248 -2.31 -16.61 -4.48
N ALA A 249 -3.01 -15.72 -3.75
CA ALA A 249 -4.47 -15.65 -3.74
C ALA A 249 -5.04 -15.23 -5.11
N ALA A 250 -4.44 -14.25 -5.78
CA ALA A 250 -4.86 -13.81 -7.11
C ALA A 250 -4.76 -14.94 -8.15
N VAL A 251 -3.63 -15.67 -8.15
CA VAL A 251 -3.40 -16.79 -9.07
C VAL A 251 -4.32 -17.98 -8.74
N ALA A 252 -4.55 -18.29 -7.46
CA ALA A 252 -5.51 -19.32 -7.04
C ALA A 252 -6.94 -18.98 -7.49
N ALA A 253 -7.38 -17.73 -7.31
CA ALA A 253 -8.67 -17.27 -7.80
C ALA A 253 -8.76 -17.34 -9.33
N GLY A 254 -7.71 -16.93 -10.04
CA GLY A 254 -7.63 -17.05 -11.50
C GLY A 254 -7.75 -18.50 -11.99
N VAL A 255 -7.10 -19.45 -11.31
CA VAL A 255 -7.21 -20.89 -11.61
C VAL A 255 -8.62 -21.41 -11.36
N ALA A 256 -9.25 -21.02 -10.24
CA ALA A 256 -10.63 -21.40 -9.94
C ALA A 256 -11.60 -20.91 -11.03
N TYR A 257 -11.44 -19.67 -11.48
CA TYR A 257 -12.26 -19.12 -12.56
C TYR A 257 -11.97 -19.74 -13.92
N LEU A 258 -10.70 -20.01 -14.24
CA LEU A 258 -10.31 -20.69 -15.47
C LEU A 258 -10.94 -22.10 -15.56
N ARG A 259 -10.89 -22.87 -14.47
CA ARG A 259 -11.56 -24.18 -14.36
C ARG A 259 -13.08 -24.07 -14.52
N ALA A 260 -13.69 -23.09 -13.87
CA ALA A 260 -15.15 -22.94 -13.93
C ALA A 260 -15.64 -22.50 -15.32
N LEU A 261 -14.99 -21.52 -15.95
CA LEU A 261 -15.34 -21.05 -17.30
C LEU A 261 -15.09 -22.11 -18.38
N THR A 262 -14.01 -22.88 -18.27
CA THR A 262 -13.76 -24.01 -19.20
C THR A 262 -14.78 -25.13 -18.98
N GLY A 263 -15.25 -25.36 -17.75
CA GLY A 263 -16.37 -26.25 -17.46
C GLY A 263 -17.69 -25.83 -18.13
N GLU A 264 -17.89 -24.53 -18.35
CA GLU A 264 -19.02 -23.97 -19.13
C GLU A 264 -18.79 -24.00 -20.66
N GLY A 265 -17.66 -24.56 -21.13
CA GLY A 265 -17.38 -24.78 -22.54
C GLY A 265 -16.59 -23.67 -23.24
N LEU A 266 -16.02 -22.71 -22.51
CA LEU A 266 -15.07 -21.76 -23.10
C LEU A 266 -13.72 -22.45 -23.33
N GLU A 267 -13.09 -22.20 -24.49
CA GLU A 267 -11.73 -22.64 -24.75
C GLU A 267 -10.75 -22.03 -23.73
N PRO A 268 -9.72 -22.77 -23.23
CA PRO A 268 -8.84 -22.28 -22.17
C PRO A 268 -8.16 -20.94 -22.47
N ALA A 269 -7.66 -20.75 -23.69
CA ALA A 269 -7.05 -19.48 -24.11
C ALA A 269 -8.06 -18.33 -24.11
N GLU A 270 -9.31 -18.61 -24.47
CA GLU A 270 -10.38 -17.61 -24.48
C GLU A 270 -10.85 -17.28 -23.08
N ALA A 271 -11.06 -18.29 -22.23
CA ALA A 271 -11.37 -18.10 -20.82
C ALA A 271 -10.29 -17.23 -20.14
N ALA A 272 -9.01 -17.53 -20.36
CA ALA A 272 -7.89 -16.75 -19.82
C ALA A 272 -7.90 -15.28 -20.28
N ARG A 273 -8.28 -14.97 -21.53
CA ARG A 273 -8.46 -13.59 -22.01
C ARG A 273 -9.60 -12.84 -21.33
N ARG A 274 -10.56 -13.56 -20.71
CA ARG A 274 -11.73 -12.98 -20.05
C ARG A 274 -11.50 -12.65 -18.57
N LEU A 275 -10.32 -12.91 -18.02
CA LEU A 275 -9.97 -12.58 -16.64
C LEU A 275 -9.34 -11.18 -16.56
N GLU A 276 -9.75 -10.41 -15.56
CA GLU A 276 -8.99 -9.28 -15.02
C GLU A 276 -8.37 -9.69 -13.68
N PHE A 277 -7.14 -9.27 -13.40
CA PHE A 277 -6.52 -9.43 -12.08
C PHE A 277 -6.33 -8.07 -11.44
N ARG A 278 -6.85 -7.89 -10.22
CA ARG A 278 -6.73 -6.62 -9.51
C ARG A 278 -5.77 -6.73 -8.34
N PHE A 279 -4.82 -5.80 -8.27
CA PHE A 279 -3.78 -5.78 -7.24
C PHE A 279 -3.69 -4.43 -6.55
N ALA A 280 -3.28 -4.42 -5.29
CA ALA A 280 -2.97 -3.22 -4.53
C ALA A 280 -1.58 -2.67 -4.91
N ALA A 281 -1.52 -1.40 -5.28
CA ALA A 281 -0.28 -0.64 -5.43
C ALA A 281 0.00 0.15 -4.14
N THR A 282 1.22 0.04 -3.60
CA THR A 282 1.59 0.64 -2.32
C THR A 282 2.68 1.70 -2.48
N ALA A 283 3.00 2.42 -1.39
CA ALA A 283 4.13 3.34 -1.36
C ALA A 283 5.49 2.63 -1.36
N ASP A 284 5.54 1.29 -1.17
CA ASP A 284 6.73 0.49 -1.50
C ASP A 284 6.79 0.32 -3.02
N GLN A 285 7.54 1.23 -3.63
CA GLN A 285 7.69 1.33 -5.08
C GLN A 285 8.25 0.03 -5.68
N PHE A 286 9.32 -0.51 -5.09
CA PHE A 286 10.01 -1.65 -5.67
C PHE A 286 9.26 -2.95 -5.44
N ALA A 287 8.63 -3.13 -4.28
CA ALA A 287 7.76 -4.28 -4.05
C ALA A 287 6.56 -4.29 -5.01
N THR A 288 5.91 -3.14 -5.24
CA THR A 288 4.80 -3.03 -6.20
C THR A 288 5.25 -3.36 -7.63
N ILE A 289 6.40 -2.83 -8.07
CA ILE A 289 6.97 -3.15 -9.39
C ILE A 289 7.26 -4.64 -9.50
N ALA A 290 7.96 -5.20 -8.52
CA ALA A 290 8.37 -6.60 -8.54
C ALA A 290 7.17 -7.55 -8.48
N LYS A 291 6.14 -7.22 -7.69
CA LYS A 291 4.88 -7.96 -7.55
C LYS A 291 4.16 -8.08 -8.90
N LEU A 292 3.90 -6.97 -9.57
CA LEU A 292 3.15 -7.00 -10.84
C LEU A 292 3.92 -7.75 -11.95
N ARG A 293 5.26 -7.66 -11.97
CA ARG A 293 6.11 -8.46 -12.85
C ARG A 293 6.03 -9.96 -12.53
N ALA A 294 6.11 -10.33 -11.26
CA ALA A 294 6.01 -11.71 -10.80
C ALA A 294 4.65 -12.33 -11.14
N ALA A 295 3.55 -11.59 -10.94
CA ALA A 295 2.20 -12.09 -11.20
C ALA A 295 2.01 -12.52 -12.67
N ARG A 296 2.56 -11.77 -13.63
CA ARG A 296 2.49 -12.11 -15.06
C ARG A 296 3.21 -13.43 -15.35
N ALA A 297 4.42 -13.60 -14.80
CA ALA A 297 5.18 -14.83 -14.95
C ALA A 297 4.49 -16.04 -14.28
N MET A 298 3.89 -15.85 -13.10
CA MET A 298 3.11 -16.90 -12.43
C MET A 298 1.91 -17.33 -13.28
N TRP A 299 1.20 -16.37 -13.87
CA TRP A 299 0.05 -16.67 -14.72
C TRP A 299 0.43 -17.37 -16.01
N ASP A 300 1.51 -16.94 -16.69
CA ASP A 300 2.03 -17.66 -17.86
C ASP A 300 2.35 -19.12 -17.52
N ARG A 301 2.95 -19.36 -16.34
CA ARG A 301 3.27 -20.70 -15.87
C ARG A 301 2.03 -21.55 -15.60
N VAL A 302 0.96 -20.96 -15.06
CA VAL A 302 -0.34 -21.63 -14.91
C VAL A 302 -0.90 -22.04 -16.27
N LEU A 303 -0.88 -21.13 -17.25
CA LEU A 303 -1.41 -21.39 -18.59
C LEU A 303 -0.58 -22.45 -19.32
N GLU A 304 0.75 -22.44 -19.17
CA GLU A 304 1.63 -23.49 -19.66
C GLU A 304 1.26 -24.85 -19.05
N ALA A 305 1.04 -24.92 -17.73
CA ALA A 305 0.62 -26.14 -17.05
C ALA A 305 -0.77 -26.62 -17.48
N CYS A 306 -1.63 -25.72 -17.99
CA CYS A 306 -2.91 -26.06 -18.61
C CYS A 306 -2.76 -26.62 -20.04
N GLY A 307 -1.54 -26.72 -20.57
CA GLY A 307 -1.25 -27.30 -21.89
C GLY A 307 -1.36 -26.30 -23.05
N LEU A 308 -1.36 -24.99 -22.77
CA LEU A 308 -1.38 -23.97 -23.81
C LEU A 308 0.03 -23.73 -24.36
N ASP A 309 0.17 -23.79 -25.68
CA ASP A 309 1.40 -23.44 -26.39
C ASP A 309 1.72 -21.96 -26.19
N ALA A 310 3.01 -21.60 -26.21
CA ALA A 310 3.47 -20.24 -25.91
C ALA A 310 2.87 -19.15 -26.82
N ALA A 311 2.48 -19.51 -28.05
CA ALA A 311 1.82 -18.59 -28.98
C ALA A 311 0.34 -18.31 -28.63
N ASP A 312 -0.30 -19.22 -27.89
CA ASP A 312 -1.73 -19.17 -27.56
C ASP A 312 -2.00 -18.68 -26.13
N ARG A 313 -0.95 -18.51 -25.30
CA ARG A 313 -1.07 -17.99 -23.94
C ARG A 313 -1.28 -16.48 -23.95
N PRO A 314 -2.47 -15.98 -23.57
CA PRO A 314 -2.66 -14.54 -23.43
C PRO A 314 -1.89 -14.00 -22.22
N PRO A 315 -1.40 -12.74 -22.28
CA PRO A 315 -0.84 -12.08 -21.11
C PRO A 315 -1.92 -11.85 -20.04
N MET A 316 -1.50 -11.80 -18.77
CA MET A 316 -2.35 -11.39 -17.66
C MET A 316 -2.75 -9.91 -17.82
N TYR A 317 -4.05 -9.62 -17.83
CA TYR A 317 -4.53 -8.23 -17.78
C TYR A 317 -4.60 -7.73 -16.33
N GLN A 318 -3.83 -6.69 -16.02
CA GLN A 318 -3.66 -6.20 -14.66
C GLN A 318 -4.33 -4.84 -14.42
N HIS A 319 -5.15 -4.77 -13.38
CA HIS A 319 -5.69 -3.55 -12.84
C HIS A 319 -5.04 -3.27 -11.47
N ALA A 320 -4.19 -2.25 -11.39
CA ALA A 320 -3.58 -1.82 -10.14
C ALA A 320 -4.40 -0.71 -9.49
N ALA A 321 -4.80 -0.87 -8.23
CA ALA A 321 -5.48 0.17 -7.46
C ALA A 321 -4.62 0.59 -6.27
N THR A 322 -4.46 1.88 -6.01
CA THR A 322 -3.67 2.33 -4.85
C THR A 322 -4.27 1.84 -3.55
N SER A 323 -3.42 1.38 -2.62
CA SER A 323 -3.80 0.75 -1.36
C SER A 323 -4.69 1.63 -0.47
N ALA A 324 -5.86 1.12 -0.10
CA ALA A 324 -6.69 1.71 0.95
C ALA A 324 -6.07 1.51 2.36
N ALA A 325 -5.34 0.41 2.57
CA ALA A 325 -4.72 0.08 3.85
C ALA A 325 -3.63 1.06 4.29
N MET A 326 -2.93 1.71 3.33
CA MET A 326 -1.91 2.72 3.63
C MET A 326 -2.48 4.13 3.84
N ALA A 327 -3.78 4.33 3.59
CA ALA A 327 -4.41 5.63 3.69
C ALA A 327 -4.64 6.03 5.15
N THR A 328 -4.36 7.29 5.47
CA THR A 328 -4.51 7.86 6.81
C THR A 328 -5.69 8.83 6.86
N ARG A 329 -6.45 8.81 7.96
CA ARG A 329 -7.45 9.84 8.27
C ARG A 329 -6.79 11.12 8.76
N ARG A 330 -5.68 10.97 9.49
CA ARG A 330 -4.83 12.06 9.97
C ARG A 330 -3.84 12.46 8.89
N ASP A 331 -3.60 13.75 8.77
CA ASP A 331 -2.80 14.39 7.74
C ASP A 331 -3.09 13.85 6.34
N ALA A 332 -4.38 13.88 5.96
CA ALA A 332 -4.87 13.19 4.77
C ALA A 332 -4.20 13.67 3.47
N HIS A 333 -3.65 14.89 3.43
CA HIS A 333 -2.91 15.39 2.26
C HIS A 333 -1.64 14.57 1.99
N VAL A 334 -1.02 13.96 3.00
CA VAL A 334 0.10 13.02 2.81
C VAL A 334 -0.30 11.82 1.96
N ASN A 335 -1.58 11.45 1.93
CA ASN A 335 -2.07 10.40 1.04
C ASN A 335 -1.84 10.76 -0.44
N MET A 336 -1.81 12.04 -0.83
CA MET A 336 -1.45 12.44 -2.20
C MET A 336 -0.02 11.99 -2.57
N VAL A 337 0.90 12.05 -1.62
CA VAL A 337 2.30 11.60 -1.83
C VAL A 337 2.34 10.07 -1.92
N ARG A 338 1.63 9.38 -1.02
CA ARG A 338 1.53 7.91 -1.03
C ARG A 338 0.96 7.38 -2.34
N THR A 339 -0.15 7.97 -2.81
CA THR A 339 -0.81 7.54 -4.04
C THR A 339 -0.01 7.90 -5.29
N THR A 340 0.76 8.99 -5.27
CA THR A 340 1.68 9.31 -6.37
C THR A 340 2.77 8.25 -6.54
N LEU A 341 3.40 7.83 -5.44
CA LEU A 341 4.39 6.74 -5.47
C LEU A 341 3.78 5.40 -5.91
N ALA A 342 2.60 5.07 -5.40
CA ALA A 342 1.88 3.87 -5.80
C ALA A 342 1.49 3.87 -7.28
N CYS A 343 1.02 5.01 -7.81
CA CYS A 343 0.69 5.18 -9.22
C CYS A 343 1.95 5.08 -10.10
N PHE A 344 3.06 5.70 -9.68
CA PHE A 344 4.34 5.58 -10.35
C PHE A 344 4.75 4.10 -10.43
N ALA A 345 4.69 3.37 -9.32
CA ALA A 345 5.09 1.98 -9.27
C ALA A 345 4.22 1.09 -10.17
N ALA A 346 2.89 1.29 -10.14
CA ALA A 346 1.96 0.57 -11.02
C ALA A 346 2.21 0.84 -12.51
N GLY A 347 2.43 2.11 -12.87
CA GLY A 347 2.74 2.51 -14.24
C GLY A 347 4.08 1.98 -14.72
N ALA A 348 5.14 2.09 -13.90
CA ALA A 348 6.47 1.58 -14.19
C ALA A 348 6.50 0.05 -14.34
N ALA A 349 5.63 -0.66 -13.60
CA ALA A 349 5.49 -2.10 -13.72
C ALA A 349 4.70 -2.55 -14.96
N GLY A 350 4.10 -1.62 -15.70
CA GLY A 350 3.31 -1.90 -16.89
C GLY A 350 1.93 -2.50 -16.60
N ALA A 351 1.24 -2.05 -15.55
CA ALA A 351 -0.18 -2.38 -15.35
C ALA A 351 -1.03 -1.89 -16.53
N ASP A 352 -2.05 -2.68 -16.93
CA ASP A 352 -2.92 -2.30 -18.04
C ASP A 352 -3.91 -1.19 -17.66
N ALA A 353 -4.42 -1.23 -16.42
CA ALA A 353 -5.28 -0.21 -15.85
C ALA A 353 -4.76 0.21 -14.48
N VAL A 354 -4.84 1.52 -14.17
CA VAL A 354 -4.43 2.05 -12.87
C VAL A 354 -5.54 2.93 -12.30
N THR A 355 -5.91 2.67 -11.05
CA THR A 355 -6.80 3.50 -10.24
C THR A 355 -6.04 4.17 -9.12
N VAL A 356 -6.07 5.50 -9.06
CA VAL A 356 -5.65 6.28 -7.89
C VAL A 356 -6.87 6.57 -7.02
N LEU A 357 -6.85 6.09 -5.78
CA LEU A 357 -7.85 6.46 -4.78
C LEU A 357 -7.63 7.93 -4.40
N PRO A 358 -8.70 8.74 -4.31
CA PRO A 358 -8.62 10.10 -3.80
C PRO A 358 -8.01 10.16 -2.40
N PHE A 359 -7.23 11.20 -2.10
CA PHE A 359 -6.47 11.34 -0.85
C PHE A 359 -7.35 11.35 0.41
N ASP A 360 -8.63 11.70 0.26
CA ASP A 360 -9.65 11.79 1.30
C ASP A 360 -10.52 10.52 1.41
N SER A 361 -10.21 9.45 0.66
CA SER A 361 -11.03 8.22 0.63
C SER A 361 -11.18 7.54 1.99
N ALA A 362 -10.19 7.71 2.89
CA ALA A 362 -10.24 7.18 4.25
C ALA A 362 -11.18 7.98 5.18
N LEU A 363 -11.60 9.18 4.78
CA LEU A 363 -12.48 10.07 5.54
C LEU A 363 -13.95 9.91 5.14
N GLY A 364 -14.23 9.55 3.89
CA GLY A 364 -15.58 9.41 3.37
C GLY A 364 -15.62 9.46 1.84
N LEU A 365 -16.80 9.75 1.28
CA LEU A 365 -17.00 9.89 -0.15
C LEU A 365 -16.17 11.07 -0.70
N PRO A 366 -15.29 10.85 -1.68
CA PRO A 366 -14.44 11.89 -2.24
C PRO A 366 -15.23 13.03 -2.90
N ASP A 367 -14.74 14.25 -2.76
CA ASP A 367 -15.29 15.40 -3.49
C ASP A 367 -14.68 15.54 -4.91
N GLY A 368 -15.11 16.56 -5.65
CA GLY A 368 -14.61 16.82 -7.00
C GLY A 368 -13.14 17.26 -7.06
N PHE A 369 -12.64 17.93 -6.01
CA PHE A 369 -11.24 18.33 -5.93
C PHE A 369 -10.35 17.11 -5.71
N ALA A 370 -10.71 16.21 -4.79
CA ALA A 370 -9.94 15.02 -4.50
C ALA A 370 -9.89 14.05 -5.68
N ARG A 371 -11.01 13.85 -6.39
CA ARG A 371 -11.01 13.10 -7.66
C ARG A 371 -10.16 13.78 -8.74
N ARG A 372 -10.16 15.11 -8.79
CA ARG A 372 -9.29 15.85 -9.72
C ARG A 372 -7.81 15.63 -9.44
N ILE A 373 -7.40 15.65 -8.18
CA ILE A 373 -6.01 15.37 -7.82
C ILE A 373 -5.67 13.92 -8.21
N ALA A 374 -6.53 12.96 -7.89
CA ALA A 374 -6.34 11.55 -8.25
C ALA A 374 -6.11 11.35 -9.77
N ARG A 375 -7.00 11.88 -10.63
CA ARG A 375 -6.83 11.76 -12.09
C ARG A 375 -5.61 12.53 -12.61
N ASN A 376 -5.32 13.72 -12.06
CA ASN A 376 -4.17 14.53 -12.47
C ASN A 376 -2.82 13.87 -12.11
N THR A 377 -2.76 13.03 -11.07
CA THR A 377 -1.56 12.23 -10.78
C THR A 377 -1.15 11.38 -11.98
N HIS A 378 -2.10 10.81 -12.73
CA HIS A 378 -1.79 10.06 -13.94
C HIS A 378 -1.23 10.95 -15.04
N ALA A 379 -1.86 12.10 -15.30
CA ALA A 379 -1.40 13.06 -16.31
C ALA A 379 0.02 13.56 -16.01
N LEU A 380 0.30 13.89 -14.75
CA LEU A 380 1.65 14.29 -14.31
C LEU A 380 2.69 13.20 -14.64
N LEU A 381 2.38 11.94 -14.30
CA LEU A 381 3.32 10.83 -14.51
C LEU A 381 3.48 10.45 -15.99
N ALA A 382 2.40 10.44 -16.75
CA ALA A 382 2.42 10.05 -18.16
C ALA A 382 2.96 11.19 -19.05
N GLU A 383 2.48 12.40 -18.86
CA GLU A 383 2.69 13.52 -19.79
C GLU A 383 3.90 14.39 -19.40
N GLU A 384 4.13 14.63 -18.10
CA GLU A 384 5.21 15.53 -17.63
C GLU A 384 6.46 14.77 -17.18
N SER A 385 6.32 13.67 -16.43
CA SER A 385 7.46 12.84 -16.03
C SER A 385 7.84 11.79 -17.08
N HIS A 386 7.04 11.68 -18.14
CA HIS A 386 7.29 10.80 -19.29
C HIS A 386 7.49 9.32 -18.92
N LEU A 387 6.83 8.86 -17.86
CA LEU A 387 6.99 7.49 -17.34
C LEU A 387 6.64 6.41 -18.38
N THR A 388 5.74 6.74 -19.30
CA THR A 388 5.27 5.82 -20.34
C THR A 388 6.25 5.64 -21.50
N ARG A 389 7.34 6.43 -21.62
CA ARG A 389 8.19 6.43 -22.81
C ARG A 389 9.03 5.16 -23.01
N VAL A 390 9.21 4.34 -21.97
CA VAL A 390 10.03 3.12 -22.00
C VAL A 390 9.21 1.95 -21.46
N VAL A 391 9.29 0.81 -22.15
CA VAL A 391 8.68 -0.44 -21.66
C VAL A 391 9.55 -1.02 -20.54
N ASP A 392 8.93 -1.31 -19.39
CA ASP A 392 9.59 -1.91 -18.22
C ASP A 392 10.92 -1.21 -17.88
N PRO A 393 10.90 0.07 -17.47
CA PRO A 393 12.09 0.85 -17.18
C PRO A 393 12.93 0.27 -16.02
N ALA A 394 12.34 -0.62 -15.21
CA ALA A 394 13.03 -1.33 -14.14
C ALA A 394 13.76 -2.60 -14.62
N GLY A 395 13.51 -3.05 -15.86
CA GLY A 395 14.11 -4.25 -16.42
C GLY A 395 15.64 -4.16 -16.47
N GLY A 396 16.30 -5.19 -15.95
CA GLY A 396 17.76 -5.24 -15.80
C GLY A 396 18.32 -4.62 -14.52
N SER A 397 17.48 -4.02 -13.67
CA SER A 397 17.90 -3.66 -12.31
C SER A 397 18.14 -4.91 -11.47
N TYR A 398 19.37 -5.12 -11.00
CA TYR A 398 19.75 -6.29 -10.19
C TYR A 398 18.81 -6.53 -9.00
N TYR A 399 18.44 -5.45 -8.32
CA TYR A 399 17.51 -5.51 -7.20
C TYR A 399 16.10 -5.92 -7.64
N VAL A 400 15.54 -5.28 -8.68
CA VAL A 400 14.17 -5.56 -9.10
C VAL A 400 14.04 -6.96 -9.68
N GLU A 401 15.03 -7.44 -10.45
CA GLU A 401 14.98 -8.79 -11.00
C GLU A 401 15.03 -9.86 -9.90
N ARG A 402 15.92 -9.72 -8.93
CA ARG A 402 15.96 -10.62 -7.77
C ARG A 402 14.68 -10.52 -6.94
N ARG A 403 14.21 -9.31 -6.65
CA ARG A 403 12.97 -9.09 -5.88
C ARG A 403 11.75 -9.70 -6.57
N THR A 404 11.68 -9.62 -7.90
CA THR A 404 10.65 -10.28 -8.71
C THR A 404 10.73 -11.80 -8.58
N ALA A 405 11.93 -12.38 -8.66
CA ALA A 405 12.12 -13.82 -8.50
C ALA A 405 11.78 -14.32 -7.08
N ASP A 406 12.15 -13.56 -6.04
CA ASP A 406 11.86 -13.91 -4.65
C ASP A 406 10.36 -13.86 -4.36
N LEU A 407 9.67 -12.81 -4.83
CA LEU A 407 8.21 -12.69 -4.73
C LEU A 407 7.48 -13.75 -5.54
N TYR A 408 7.99 -14.09 -6.74
CA TYR A 408 7.48 -15.24 -7.51
C TYR A 408 7.57 -16.51 -6.67
N GLY A 409 8.72 -16.80 -6.07
CA GLY A 409 8.93 -18.01 -5.27
C GLY A 409 8.00 -18.08 -4.06
N ALA A 410 7.93 -17.02 -3.28
CA ALA A 410 7.07 -16.93 -2.10
C ALA A 410 5.57 -17.00 -2.47
N GLY A 411 5.16 -16.25 -3.50
CA GLY A 411 3.77 -16.26 -3.97
C GLY A 411 3.36 -17.59 -4.57
N TRP A 412 4.27 -18.27 -5.28
CA TRP A 412 4.02 -19.61 -5.83
C TRP A 412 3.86 -20.65 -4.72
N ALA A 413 4.66 -20.57 -3.66
CA ALA A 413 4.52 -21.45 -2.50
C ALA A 413 3.14 -21.27 -1.83
N PHE A 414 2.69 -20.02 -1.63
CA PHE A 414 1.35 -19.78 -1.07
C PHE A 414 0.25 -20.26 -2.02
N PHE A 415 0.37 -20.02 -3.33
CA PHE A 415 -0.55 -20.58 -4.33
C PHE A 415 -0.65 -22.12 -4.23
N GLN A 416 0.47 -22.82 -4.10
CA GLN A 416 0.48 -24.27 -3.94
C GLN A 416 -0.17 -24.74 -2.63
N GLU A 417 -0.01 -23.99 -1.53
CA GLU A 417 -0.69 -24.26 -0.26
C GLU A 417 -2.21 -24.16 -0.42
N LEU A 418 -2.70 -23.11 -1.09
CA LEU A 418 -4.13 -22.92 -1.36
C LEU A 418 -4.71 -24.03 -2.25
N GLU A 419 -3.99 -24.42 -3.30
CA GLU A 419 -4.41 -25.52 -4.19
C GLU A 419 -4.40 -26.88 -3.47
N ALA A 420 -3.42 -27.12 -2.59
CA ALA A 420 -3.35 -28.33 -1.77
C ALA A 420 -4.52 -28.43 -0.76
N ALA A 421 -5.07 -27.29 -0.34
CA ALA A 421 -6.26 -27.21 0.51
C ALA A 421 -7.58 -27.44 -0.23
N GLY A 422 -7.55 -27.74 -1.53
CA GLY A 422 -8.74 -27.93 -2.37
C GLY A 422 -9.07 -26.74 -3.27
N GLY A 423 -8.20 -25.72 -3.31
CA GLY A 423 -8.38 -24.51 -4.10
C GLY A 423 -8.95 -23.34 -3.28
N MET A 424 -9.04 -22.17 -3.92
CA MET A 424 -9.32 -20.91 -3.22
C MET A 424 -10.63 -20.88 -2.42
N ALA A 425 -11.71 -21.46 -2.97
CA ALA A 425 -13.01 -21.49 -2.28
C ALA A 425 -12.96 -22.29 -0.97
N GLU A 426 -12.34 -23.46 -1.01
CA GLU A 426 -12.16 -24.32 0.17
C GLU A 426 -11.16 -23.72 1.17
N ALA A 427 -10.09 -23.08 0.69
CA ALA A 427 -9.12 -22.40 1.53
C ALA A 427 -9.74 -21.21 2.31
N LEU A 428 -10.66 -20.48 1.69
CA LEU A 428 -11.46 -19.44 2.35
C LEU A 428 -12.43 -20.04 3.37
N ALA A 429 -13.23 -21.02 2.96
CA ALA A 429 -14.23 -21.64 3.83
C ALA A 429 -13.59 -22.36 5.04
N GLY A 430 -12.42 -22.96 4.85
CA GLY A 430 -11.64 -23.64 5.87
C GLY A 430 -10.83 -22.72 6.78
N GLY A 431 -10.80 -21.40 6.52
CA GLY A 431 -10.11 -20.41 7.35
C GLY A 431 -8.59 -20.30 7.14
N LEU A 432 -8.00 -21.10 6.26
CA LEU A 432 -6.56 -21.09 5.96
C LEU A 432 -6.06 -19.69 5.55
N VAL A 433 -6.81 -19.02 4.68
CA VAL A 433 -6.45 -17.68 4.19
C VAL A 433 -6.46 -16.67 5.33
N ALA A 434 -7.49 -16.71 6.19
CA ALA A 434 -7.63 -15.79 7.32
C ALA A 434 -6.50 -16.01 8.36
N GLU A 435 -6.18 -17.26 8.68
CA GLU A 435 -5.09 -17.62 9.59
C GLU A 435 -3.74 -17.08 9.09
N ARG A 436 -3.38 -17.39 7.84
CA ARG A 436 -2.10 -16.98 7.24
C ARG A 436 -1.96 -15.46 7.14
N ILE A 437 -3.04 -14.75 6.81
CA ILE A 437 -3.02 -13.28 6.76
C ILE A 437 -2.93 -12.69 8.16
N GLU A 438 -3.59 -13.27 9.17
CA GLU A 438 -3.51 -12.79 10.55
C GLU A 438 -2.09 -12.88 11.11
N GLU A 439 -1.35 -13.96 10.82
CA GLU A 439 0.07 -14.10 11.20
C GLU A 439 0.94 -12.95 10.66
N VAL A 440 0.70 -12.53 9.42
CA VAL A 440 1.39 -11.38 8.82
C VAL A 440 0.92 -10.06 9.45
N TRP A 441 -0.39 -9.89 9.62
CA TRP A 441 -0.95 -8.70 10.22
C TRP A 441 -0.41 -8.44 11.62
N LEU A 442 -0.33 -9.47 12.47
CA LEU A 442 0.17 -9.31 13.83
C LEU A 442 1.63 -8.83 13.86
N ARG A 443 2.48 -9.35 12.96
CA ARG A 443 3.85 -8.83 12.79
C ARG A 443 3.87 -7.38 12.30
N ARG A 444 2.99 -7.03 11.36
CA ARG A 444 2.90 -5.66 10.84
C ARG A 444 2.41 -4.68 11.91
N ARG A 445 1.36 -5.04 12.64
CA ARG A 445 0.83 -4.25 13.75
C ARG A 445 1.91 -4.02 14.79
N ASP A 446 2.65 -5.06 15.16
CA ASP A 446 3.77 -4.98 16.09
C ASP A 446 4.88 -4.04 15.58
N ALA A 447 5.27 -4.14 14.31
CA ALA A 447 6.25 -3.24 13.71
C ALA A 447 5.79 -1.77 13.69
N VAL A 448 4.50 -1.53 13.41
CA VAL A 448 3.89 -0.18 13.46
C VAL A 448 3.84 0.36 14.90
N ALA A 449 3.42 -0.47 15.87
CA ALA A 449 3.36 -0.10 17.29
C ALA A 449 4.75 0.30 17.83
N HIS A 450 5.78 -0.44 17.44
CA HIS A 450 7.18 -0.17 17.79
C HIS A 450 7.87 0.82 16.84
N ARG A 451 7.13 1.44 15.92
CA ARG A 451 7.61 2.44 14.94
C ARG A 451 8.79 1.96 14.06
N ARG A 452 8.92 0.65 13.86
CA ARG A 452 9.81 0.06 12.86
C ARG A 452 9.28 0.28 11.44
N ASP A 453 7.95 0.30 11.32
CA ASP A 453 7.23 0.74 10.13
C ASP A 453 6.54 2.09 10.42
N PRO A 454 7.28 3.21 10.31
CA PRO A 454 6.74 4.53 10.64
C PRO A 454 5.65 4.99 9.67
N ILE A 455 4.68 5.73 10.18
CA ILE A 455 3.59 6.34 9.41
C ILE A 455 3.68 7.86 9.55
N THR A 456 4.22 8.52 8.53
CA THR A 456 4.33 9.99 8.44
C THR A 456 2.98 10.68 8.59
N GLY A 457 2.94 11.71 9.43
CA GLY A 457 1.73 12.47 9.77
C GLY A 457 0.89 11.80 10.86
N VAL A 458 1.25 10.59 11.30
CA VAL A 458 0.51 9.82 12.31
C VAL A 458 1.41 9.40 13.47
N SER A 459 2.24 8.36 13.29
CA SER A 459 3.18 7.89 14.31
C SER A 459 4.47 8.70 14.32
N GLU A 460 4.78 9.34 13.19
CA GLU A 460 5.93 10.21 12.99
C GLU A 460 5.49 11.59 12.54
N PHE A 461 5.94 12.62 13.25
CA PHE A 461 5.70 14.03 12.96
C PHE A 461 4.21 14.40 12.83
N PRO A 462 3.35 14.01 13.80
CA PRO A 462 1.93 14.34 13.77
C PRO A 462 1.68 15.83 13.99
N ASP A 463 0.67 16.36 13.32
CA ASP A 463 0.13 17.70 13.54
C ASP A 463 -1.15 17.64 14.37
N LEU A 464 -1.14 18.27 15.55
CA LEU A 464 -2.32 18.35 16.43
C LEU A 464 -3.31 19.43 16.00
N ASP A 465 -2.84 20.40 15.23
CA ASP A 465 -3.56 21.61 14.81
C ASP A 465 -4.10 21.49 13.38
N GLU A 466 -4.00 20.29 12.78
CA GLU A 466 -4.53 20.02 11.44
C GLU A 466 -6.02 20.39 11.35
N ALA A 467 -6.39 21.07 10.26
CA ALA A 467 -7.79 21.39 10.01
C ALA A 467 -8.55 20.11 9.60
N PRO A 468 -9.68 19.78 10.24
CA PRO A 468 -10.45 18.59 9.89
C PRO A 468 -11.01 18.72 8.48
N ILE A 469 -10.85 17.67 7.68
CA ILE A 469 -11.47 17.56 6.36
C ILE A 469 -12.77 16.78 6.53
N GLU A 470 -13.89 17.49 6.40
CA GLU A 470 -15.22 16.88 6.48
C GLU A 470 -15.62 16.23 5.16
N ARG A 471 -16.19 15.03 5.26
CA ARG A 471 -16.71 14.26 4.12
C ARG A 471 -18.04 13.61 4.46
N ASP A 472 -18.85 13.40 3.43
CA ASP A 472 -20.01 12.53 3.54
C ASP A 472 -19.50 11.12 3.90
N PRO A 473 -20.00 10.50 4.98
CA PRO A 473 -19.53 9.18 5.39
C PRO A 473 -19.82 8.16 4.29
N HIS A 474 -18.93 7.18 4.12
CA HIS A 474 -19.27 6.05 3.25
C HIS A 474 -20.42 5.25 3.87
N PRO A 475 -21.39 4.76 3.08
CA PRO A 475 -22.52 4.00 3.62
C PRO A 475 -22.11 2.68 4.31
N ASP A 476 -20.92 2.15 4.00
CA ASP A 476 -20.34 0.98 4.65
C ASP A 476 -19.45 1.29 5.86
N ALA A 477 -19.21 2.57 6.19
CA ALA A 477 -18.41 2.95 7.36
C ALA A 477 -19.01 2.51 8.70
N ALA A 478 -20.33 2.28 8.74
CA ALA A 478 -21.09 1.85 9.92
C ALA A 478 -21.33 0.34 9.98
N GLN A 479 -20.86 -0.45 8.99
CA GLN A 479 -21.08 -1.89 9.01
C GLN A 479 -20.21 -2.53 10.09
N PRO A 480 -20.82 -3.28 11.05
CA PRO A 480 -20.03 -4.03 12.01
C PRO A 480 -19.15 -5.04 11.27
N PRO A 481 -17.96 -5.39 11.81
CA PRO A 481 -17.16 -6.47 11.25
C PRO A 481 -18.03 -7.72 11.09
N ALA A 482 -17.94 -8.37 9.93
CA ALA A 482 -18.79 -9.51 9.60
C ALA A 482 -18.74 -10.55 10.73
N ALA A 483 -19.90 -11.02 11.16
CA ALA A 483 -20.05 -11.95 12.25
C ALA A 483 -19.63 -13.37 11.79
N GLY A 484 -18.33 -13.65 11.80
CA GLY A 484 -17.79 -14.98 11.49
C GLY A 484 -16.27 -14.95 11.31
N GLY A 485 -15.57 -15.94 11.86
CA GLY A 485 -14.09 -16.00 11.83
C GLY A 485 -13.46 -16.19 10.43
N ALA A 486 -14.27 -16.42 9.40
CA ALA A 486 -13.80 -16.60 8.02
C ALA A 486 -13.74 -15.29 7.21
N ALA A 487 -14.42 -14.23 7.65
CA ALA A 487 -14.45 -12.97 6.93
C ALA A 487 -13.17 -12.15 7.19
N LEU A 488 -12.56 -11.68 6.11
CA LEU A 488 -11.35 -10.88 6.15
C LEU A 488 -11.67 -9.42 6.52
N PRO A 489 -11.02 -8.86 7.57
CA PRO A 489 -11.26 -7.50 8.01
C PRO A 489 -10.73 -6.47 7.00
N ARG A 490 -11.23 -5.23 7.09
CA ARG A 490 -10.62 -4.06 6.45
C ARG A 490 -9.77 -3.34 7.48
N ARG A 491 -8.47 -3.26 7.25
CA ARG A 491 -7.51 -2.69 8.19
C ARG A 491 -6.73 -1.57 7.51
N ARG A 492 -6.50 -0.50 8.27
CA ARG A 492 -5.56 0.56 7.89
C ARG A 492 -4.39 0.54 8.85
N TYR A 493 -3.19 0.74 8.33
CA TYR A 493 -1.96 0.63 9.13
C TYR A 493 -1.97 1.62 10.31
N ALA A 494 -2.55 2.81 10.10
CA ALA A 494 -2.62 3.88 11.09
C ALA A 494 -3.73 3.72 12.15
N GLN A 495 -4.62 2.72 12.04
CA GLN A 495 -5.90 2.72 12.75
C GLN A 495 -5.81 2.80 14.28
N GLU A 496 -4.75 2.28 14.89
CA GLU A 496 -4.59 2.30 16.35
C GLU A 496 -4.20 3.68 16.86
N PHE A 497 -3.21 4.32 16.23
CA PHE A 497 -2.86 5.72 16.49
C PHE A 497 -4.05 6.66 16.23
N GLU A 498 -4.82 6.40 15.18
CA GLU A 498 -6.01 7.19 14.87
C GLU A 498 -7.10 7.07 15.93
N ARG A 499 -7.33 5.88 16.50
CA ARG A 499 -8.26 5.70 17.62
C ARG A 499 -7.81 6.49 18.85
N LEU A 500 -6.51 6.50 19.16
CA LEU A 500 -5.97 7.33 20.25
C LEU A 500 -6.21 8.82 19.97
N ARG A 501 -5.95 9.28 18.74
CA ARG A 501 -6.25 10.67 18.34
C ARG A 501 -7.75 10.98 18.42
N ASP A 502 -8.62 10.05 18.04
CA ASP A 502 -10.08 10.18 18.15
C ASP A 502 -10.50 10.36 19.62
N ARG A 503 -9.93 9.58 20.55
CA ARG A 503 -10.13 9.73 22.01
C ARG A 503 -9.71 11.12 22.51
N SER A 504 -8.54 11.61 22.08
CA SER A 504 -8.05 12.96 22.44
C SER A 504 -8.92 14.07 21.86
N ASP A 505 -9.41 13.94 20.63
CA ASP A 505 -10.32 14.91 20.01
C ASP A 505 -11.69 14.94 20.72
N ALA A 506 -12.22 13.78 21.11
CA ALA A 506 -13.44 13.69 21.91
C ALA A 506 -13.26 14.35 23.29
N HIS A 507 -12.10 14.16 23.92
CA HIS A 507 -11.75 14.85 25.16
C HIS A 507 -11.67 16.36 24.97
N LEU A 508 -11.00 16.85 23.92
CA LEU A 508 -10.95 18.27 23.58
C LEU A 508 -12.35 18.86 23.39
N ALA A 509 -13.24 18.16 22.68
CA ALA A 509 -14.62 18.59 22.48
C ALA A 509 -15.42 18.65 23.80
N ALA A 510 -15.15 17.73 24.74
CA ALA A 510 -15.86 17.65 26.03
C ALA A 510 -15.33 18.64 27.08
N THR A 511 -14.02 18.90 27.12
CA THR A 511 -13.36 19.68 28.20
C THR A 511 -12.86 21.05 27.75
N GLY A 512 -12.76 21.29 26.44
CA GLY A 512 -12.20 22.52 25.85
C GLY A 512 -10.67 22.56 25.79
N ALA A 513 -9.98 21.50 26.21
CA ALA A 513 -8.52 21.39 26.11
C ALA A 513 -8.09 19.97 25.78
N ARG A 514 -6.95 19.80 25.10
CA ARG A 514 -6.36 18.48 24.89
C ARG A 514 -5.73 17.96 26.20
N PRO A 515 -5.55 16.64 26.33
CA PRO A 515 -4.69 16.08 27.38
C PRO A 515 -3.28 16.64 27.22
N ARG A 516 -2.63 17.03 28.33
CA ARG A 516 -1.34 17.73 28.33
C ARG A 516 -0.25 16.98 29.07
N ALA A 517 0.95 16.97 28.49
CA ALA A 517 2.18 16.47 29.10
C ALA A 517 3.25 17.57 29.14
N TYR A 518 3.85 17.77 30.31
CA TYR A 518 4.95 18.71 30.51
C TYR A 518 6.30 18.06 30.19
N LEU A 519 7.08 18.63 29.27
CA LEU A 519 8.45 18.14 29.01
C LEU A 519 9.43 18.85 29.96
N ALA A 520 9.85 18.13 30.99
CA ALA A 520 10.82 18.60 31.98
C ALA A 520 12.24 18.36 31.45
N THR A 521 12.83 19.39 30.85
CA THR A 521 14.15 19.30 30.21
C THR A 521 15.28 19.49 31.22
N LEU A 522 16.13 18.46 31.39
CA LEU A 522 17.21 18.46 32.37
C LEU A 522 18.51 18.92 31.72
N GLY A 523 19.16 19.92 32.33
CA GLY A 523 20.48 20.38 31.89
C GLY A 523 20.44 21.21 30.59
N PRO A 524 21.59 21.38 29.91
CA PRO A 524 21.73 22.32 28.79
C PRO A 524 20.92 21.90 27.55
N VAL A 525 20.54 22.86 26.72
CA VAL A 525 19.74 22.66 25.49
C VAL A 525 20.29 21.54 24.60
N ALA A 526 21.61 21.50 24.40
CA ALA A 526 22.25 20.48 23.57
C ALA A 526 22.07 19.04 24.10
N GLY A 527 21.93 18.86 25.43
CA GLY A 527 21.79 17.53 26.04
C GLY A 527 20.36 16.98 25.99
N HIS A 528 19.34 17.84 26.01
CA HIS A 528 17.94 17.40 26.11
C HIS A 528 17.12 17.55 24.83
N THR A 529 17.53 18.37 23.85
CA THR A 529 16.70 18.69 22.66
C THR A 529 16.25 17.44 21.91
N ALA A 530 17.15 16.48 21.68
CA ALA A 530 16.81 15.25 20.95
C ALA A 530 15.78 14.38 21.70
N ARG A 531 15.91 14.25 23.03
CA ARG A 531 14.96 13.50 23.86
C ARG A 531 13.61 14.20 23.99
N ALA A 532 13.62 15.52 24.16
CA ALA A 532 12.40 16.32 24.20
C ALA A 532 11.64 16.27 22.86
N ALA A 533 12.35 16.38 21.73
CA ALA A 533 11.76 16.25 20.41
C ALA A 533 11.17 14.86 20.19
N PHE A 534 11.89 13.80 20.56
CA PHE A 534 11.41 12.42 20.47
C PHE A 534 10.15 12.19 21.33
N ALA A 535 10.20 12.54 22.62
CA ALA A 535 9.07 12.39 23.54
C ALA A 535 7.88 13.21 23.07
N GLY A 536 8.10 14.45 22.64
CA GLY A 536 7.05 15.33 22.12
C GLY A 536 6.38 14.75 20.88
N ASN A 537 7.16 14.22 19.94
CA ASN A 537 6.66 13.56 18.74
C ASN A 537 5.82 12.31 19.07
N LEU A 538 6.31 11.46 19.98
CA LEU A 538 5.60 10.26 20.43
C LEU A 538 4.28 10.62 21.13
N LEU A 539 4.29 11.54 22.08
CA LEU A 539 3.10 11.94 22.83
C LEU A 539 2.02 12.55 21.92
N ARG A 540 2.43 13.39 20.96
CA ARG A 540 1.50 13.97 19.98
C ARG A 540 0.89 12.92 19.05
N SER A 541 1.53 11.78 18.82
CA SER A 541 0.94 10.71 18.00
C SER A 541 -0.31 10.09 18.63
N GLY A 542 -0.43 10.15 19.97
CA GLY A 542 -1.67 9.81 20.68
C GLY A 542 -2.63 11.00 20.85
N GLY A 543 -2.25 12.22 20.46
CA GLY A 543 -3.05 13.41 20.68
C GLY A 543 -2.80 14.10 22.01
N ILE A 544 -1.70 13.79 22.70
CA ILE A 544 -1.31 14.47 23.94
C ILE A 544 -0.50 15.72 23.57
N GLU A 545 -1.03 16.90 23.92
CA GLU A 545 -0.38 18.19 23.73
C GLU A 545 0.85 18.28 24.64
N THR A 546 1.99 18.71 24.09
CA THR A 546 3.22 18.82 24.86
C THR A 546 3.55 20.27 25.16
N VAL A 547 3.81 20.56 26.43
CA VAL A 547 4.04 21.92 26.95
C VAL A 547 5.37 21.98 27.73
N GLY A 548 6.02 23.13 27.73
CA GLY A 548 7.32 23.31 28.38
C GLY A 548 8.48 22.76 27.55
N ALA A 549 9.47 23.60 27.26
CA ALA A 549 10.72 23.20 26.61
C ALA A 549 11.91 24.06 27.03
N ASP A 550 11.73 24.98 27.99
CA ASP A 550 12.81 25.78 28.54
C ASP A 550 13.60 24.95 29.55
N SER A 551 14.93 25.06 29.49
CA SER A 551 15.85 24.32 30.36
C SER A 551 15.45 24.46 31.83
N THR A 552 15.15 23.34 32.47
CA THR A 552 14.94 23.31 33.91
C THR A 552 16.31 23.13 34.59
N GLY A 553 16.71 24.11 35.38
CA GLY A 553 17.97 24.14 36.15
C GLY A 553 18.02 23.14 37.31
N GLY A 554 17.02 22.27 37.45
CA GLY A 554 16.93 21.24 38.50
C GLY A 554 15.50 20.86 38.87
N ALA A 555 15.37 20.07 39.94
CA ALA A 555 14.10 19.52 40.40
C ALA A 555 13.06 20.59 40.79
N ASP A 556 13.48 21.66 41.46
CA ASP A 556 12.58 22.75 41.89
C ASP A 556 11.99 23.52 40.70
N GLU A 557 12.82 23.79 39.68
CA GLU A 557 12.39 24.46 38.46
C GLU A 557 11.47 23.56 37.62
N ALA A 558 11.76 22.26 37.55
CA ALA A 558 10.88 21.29 36.91
C ALA A 558 9.50 21.22 37.59
N ALA A 559 9.46 21.20 38.93
CA ALA A 559 8.21 21.21 39.69
C ALA A 559 7.43 22.53 39.54
N ALA A 560 8.13 23.67 39.49
CA ALA A 560 7.51 24.98 39.27
C ALA A 560 6.93 25.11 37.85
N GLY A 561 7.70 24.68 36.85
CA GLY A 561 7.25 24.65 35.45
C GLY A 561 6.06 23.73 35.25
N PHE A 562 6.08 22.54 35.87
CA PHE A 562 4.94 21.62 35.87
C PHE A 562 3.67 22.27 36.43
N ARG A 563 3.74 22.89 37.62
CA ARG A 563 2.60 23.59 38.24
C ARG A 563 2.03 24.71 37.37
N GLY A 564 2.87 25.40 36.61
CA GLY A 564 2.45 26.46 35.68
C GLY A 564 1.90 25.95 34.35
N SER A 565 2.17 24.69 33.99
CA SER A 565 1.84 24.14 32.66
C SER A 565 0.38 23.70 32.50
N GLY A 566 -0.30 23.40 33.62
CA GLY A 566 -1.62 22.77 33.62
C GLY A 566 -1.63 21.32 33.10
N ALA A 567 -0.45 20.72 32.88
CA ALA A 567 -0.33 19.31 32.57
C ALA A 567 -0.59 18.44 33.82
N ARG A 568 -1.05 17.21 33.61
CA ARG A 568 -1.20 16.19 34.66
C ARG A 568 -0.11 15.12 34.61
N ILE A 569 0.63 15.10 33.51
CA ILE A 569 1.74 14.17 33.25
C ILE A 569 3.00 14.98 33.00
N ALA A 570 4.14 14.46 33.45
CA ALA A 570 5.45 15.05 33.16
C ALA A 570 6.36 14.01 32.49
N CYS A 571 7.23 14.45 31.59
CA CYS A 571 8.25 13.61 30.95
C CYS A 571 9.62 14.23 31.15
N LEU A 572 10.51 13.53 31.85
CA LEU A 572 11.91 13.92 32.00
C LEU A 572 12.64 13.73 30.67
N CYS A 573 13.34 14.77 30.23
CA CYS A 573 14.12 14.75 28.99
C CYS A 573 15.54 15.25 29.26
N GLY A 574 16.52 14.35 29.18
CA GLY A 574 17.93 14.66 29.39
C GLY A 574 18.83 13.62 28.74
N ASP A 575 20.14 13.84 28.79
CA ASP A 575 21.12 12.80 28.45
C ASP A 575 21.32 11.83 29.63
N ASP A 576 21.97 10.69 29.38
CA ASP A 576 22.14 9.61 30.35
C ASP A 576 22.93 10.05 31.60
N SER A 577 23.85 11.02 31.46
CA SER A 577 24.59 11.58 32.59
C SER A 577 23.66 12.39 33.51
N ARG A 578 22.73 13.16 32.94
CA ARG A 578 21.73 13.92 33.69
C ARG A 578 20.69 13.04 34.34
N TYR A 579 20.34 11.91 33.74
CA TYR A 579 19.44 10.97 34.41
C TYR A 579 20.06 10.40 35.68
N THR A 580 21.34 10.03 35.63
CA THR A 580 22.08 9.54 36.80
C THR A 580 22.12 10.59 37.93
N GLU A 581 22.34 11.87 37.58
CA GLU A 581 22.52 12.93 38.56
C GLU A 581 21.20 13.51 39.10
N HIS A 582 20.16 13.60 38.27
CA HIS A 582 19.00 14.45 38.55
C HIS A 582 17.65 13.77 38.40
N ALA A 583 17.52 12.62 37.75
CA ALA A 583 16.21 12.03 37.46
C ALA A 583 15.41 11.69 38.73
N ALA A 584 16.06 11.11 39.76
CA ALA A 584 15.38 10.72 40.99
C ALA A 584 14.79 11.93 41.74
N ALA A 585 15.58 12.98 41.90
CA ALA A 585 15.13 14.22 42.55
C ALA A 585 14.05 14.94 41.73
N ALA A 586 14.23 15.03 40.40
CA ALA A 586 13.27 15.68 39.51
C ALA A 586 11.93 14.92 39.46
N ALA A 587 11.96 13.58 39.35
CA ALA A 587 10.76 12.76 39.37
C ALA A 587 10.00 12.87 40.70
N ALA A 588 10.71 12.84 41.83
CA ALA A 588 10.10 13.04 43.15
C ALA A 588 9.42 14.42 43.26
N ALA A 589 10.12 15.48 42.86
CA ALA A 589 9.58 16.84 42.89
C ALA A 589 8.36 17.02 41.98
N LEU A 590 8.33 16.36 40.81
CA LEU A 590 7.16 16.36 39.92
C LEU A 590 5.96 15.64 40.55
N LYS A 591 6.18 14.50 41.22
CA LYS A 591 5.11 13.79 41.94
C LYS A 591 4.58 14.61 43.12
N GLU A 592 5.45 15.23 43.90
CA GLU A 592 5.07 16.15 44.97
C GLU A 592 4.31 17.38 44.43
N ALA A 593 4.64 17.82 43.22
CA ALA A 593 3.93 18.89 42.53
C ALA A 593 2.57 18.47 41.94
N GLY A 594 2.20 17.20 42.05
CA GLY A 594 0.90 16.67 41.64
C GLY A 594 0.88 15.94 40.29
N ALA A 595 2.04 15.56 39.74
CA ALA A 595 2.08 14.73 38.54
C ALA A 595 1.50 13.34 38.82
N GLU A 596 0.51 12.93 38.02
CA GLU A 596 -0.15 11.62 38.15
C GLU A 596 0.66 10.49 37.50
N ARG A 597 1.45 10.85 36.49
CA ARG A 597 2.47 10.02 35.88
C ARG A 597 3.72 10.85 35.59
N VAL A 598 4.88 10.26 35.85
CA VAL A 598 6.19 10.78 35.47
C VAL A 598 6.85 9.80 34.53
N LEU A 599 7.16 10.24 33.32
CA LEU A 599 7.86 9.48 32.30
C LEU A 599 9.33 9.86 32.25
N LEU A 600 10.15 9.00 31.66
CA LEU A 600 11.52 9.31 31.29
C LEU A 600 11.77 9.00 29.81
N ALA A 601 12.36 9.97 29.10
CA ALA A 601 12.71 9.84 27.68
C ALA A 601 14.05 9.11 27.50
N GLY A 602 14.01 7.79 27.58
CA GLY A 602 15.18 6.92 27.55
C GLY A 602 14.76 5.48 27.83
N ARG A 603 15.70 4.54 27.63
CA ARG A 603 15.44 3.14 27.99
C ARG A 603 15.46 2.98 29.53
N PRO A 604 14.81 1.94 30.08
CA PRO A 604 14.80 1.70 31.52
C PRO A 604 16.19 1.69 32.18
N GLU A 605 17.22 1.22 31.47
CA GLU A 605 18.59 1.14 31.98
C GLU A 605 19.24 2.51 32.20
N ALA A 606 18.72 3.57 31.59
CA ALA A 606 19.23 4.93 31.74
C ALA A 606 18.74 5.61 33.02
N ALA A 607 17.73 5.04 33.70
CA ALA A 607 17.17 5.62 34.91
C ALA A 607 17.75 4.96 36.19
N PRO A 608 18.07 5.75 37.23
CA PRO A 608 18.38 5.21 38.55
C PRO A 608 17.22 4.37 39.09
N ALA A 609 17.52 3.24 39.74
CA ALA A 609 16.49 2.31 40.26
C ALA A 609 15.59 2.95 41.32
N GLU A 610 16.10 3.96 42.02
CA GLU A 610 15.41 4.74 43.04
C GLU A 610 14.53 5.88 42.47
N ALA A 611 14.63 6.17 41.16
CA ALA A 611 13.85 7.25 40.56
C ALA A 611 12.37 6.83 40.45
N PRO A 612 11.40 7.59 41.00
CA PRO A 612 9.99 7.22 40.98
C PRO A 612 9.34 7.50 39.62
N VAL A 613 9.85 6.90 38.55
CA VAL A 613 9.35 6.96 37.17
C VAL A 613 8.29 5.89 36.96
N ASP A 614 7.18 6.24 36.30
CA ASP A 614 6.05 5.35 36.05
C ASP A 614 6.13 4.63 34.69
N ALA A 615 6.72 5.28 33.68
CA ALA A 615 6.87 4.73 32.34
C ALA A 615 8.06 5.32 31.57
N PHE A 616 8.44 4.68 30.47
CA PHE A 616 9.58 5.05 29.64
C PHE A 616 9.15 5.29 28.19
N CYS A 617 9.67 6.33 27.56
CA CYS A 617 9.49 6.55 26.12
C CYS A 617 10.85 6.53 25.40
N PHE A 618 11.05 5.56 24.52
CA PHE A 618 12.31 5.37 23.80
C PHE A 618 12.07 4.79 22.40
N ALA A 619 13.07 4.87 21.52
CA ALA A 619 12.96 4.29 20.18
C ALA A 619 12.78 2.77 20.28
N GLY A 620 11.65 2.27 19.75
CA GLY A 620 11.27 0.87 19.82
C GLY A 620 10.51 0.46 21.08
N CYS A 621 9.90 1.39 21.83
CA CYS A 621 8.83 1.03 22.78
C CYS A 621 7.51 0.77 22.04
N ASP A 622 6.58 0.01 22.64
CA ASP A 622 5.19 -0.06 22.17
C ASP A 622 4.50 1.29 22.41
N ALA A 623 4.39 2.10 21.35
CA ALA A 623 3.86 3.44 21.46
C ALA A 623 2.33 3.46 21.70
N PRO A 624 1.50 2.68 20.98
CA PRO A 624 0.07 2.61 21.26
C PRO A 624 -0.27 2.17 22.69
N GLU A 625 0.43 1.17 23.23
CA GLU A 625 0.22 0.71 24.62
C GLU A 625 0.54 1.83 25.62
N LEU A 626 1.72 2.45 25.49
CA LEU A 626 2.12 3.57 26.33
C LEU A 626 1.09 4.71 26.27
N LEU A 627 0.64 5.10 25.06
CA LEU A 627 -0.28 6.22 24.88
C LEU A 627 -1.69 5.91 25.43
N ALA A 628 -2.15 4.67 25.31
CA ALA A 628 -3.41 4.23 25.91
C ALA A 628 -3.37 4.33 27.44
N ASP A 629 -2.28 3.86 28.06
CA ASP A 629 -2.07 3.94 29.52
C ASP A 629 -2.07 5.40 30.01
N LEU A 630 -1.47 6.30 29.24
CA LEU A 630 -1.45 7.73 29.56
C LEU A 630 -2.84 8.36 29.41
N HIS A 631 -3.60 7.98 28.39
CA HIS A 631 -4.98 8.43 28.23
C HIS A 631 -5.86 7.99 29.39
N ASP A 632 -5.71 6.75 29.86
CA ASP A 632 -6.47 6.21 30.98
C ASP A 632 -6.13 6.96 32.28
N ALA A 633 -4.83 7.24 32.53
CA ALA A 633 -4.41 8.07 33.65
C ALA A 633 -5.01 9.50 33.57
N LEU A 634 -5.11 10.06 32.37
CA LEU A 634 -5.71 11.38 32.13
C LEU A 634 -7.25 11.37 32.16
N GLY A 635 -7.90 10.22 32.31
CA GLY A 635 -9.36 10.11 32.26
C GLY A 635 -9.94 10.45 30.89
N VAL A 636 -9.17 10.19 29.82
CA VAL A 636 -9.63 10.29 28.43
C VAL A 636 -10.44 9.03 28.13
N ALA A 637 -11.75 9.20 27.87
CA ALA A 637 -12.65 8.09 27.59
C ALA A 637 -12.18 7.23 26.40
N GLU A 638 -12.59 5.96 26.39
CA GLU A 638 -12.32 5.00 25.31
C GLU A 638 -13.14 5.28 24.05
#